data_AF-A0A6S4QJN1-F1
#
_entry.id   AF-A0A6S4QJN1-F1
#
_cell.length_a   1.000
_cell.length_b   1.000
_cell.length_c   1.000
_cell.angle_alpha   90.00
_cell.angle_beta   90.00
_cell.angle_gamma   90.00
#
_symmetry.space_group_name_H-M   'P 1'
#
loop_
_entity.id
_entity.type
_entity.pdbx_description
1 polymer ?
#
loop_
_entity_poly.entity_id
_entity_poly.type
_entity_poly.pdbx_seq_one_letter_code
_entity_poly.pdbx_strand_id
1 'polypeptide(L)'
;MSHIEENTDNKAAPNEPERHNDNNNGINGGENVVNGQRQRDRQPEVSTEVSKEAVGGGDADRDKKHELAKSAAAQKSTTSAENGVNRWKETVKRWSGDWLGRWARNWGRGENLTGLLIALLLGVVLLIMVRFPIKFDLTSTHINTLSKASKTLVSDLRDPMRIKVFVSPNLPPPFNTLEQSLRDVLNEYRQAAGTNFYYTFYKINEKQADADPTIQENIDLAKSYNIYPQSIQTIEKDEVKLVNVYSGLVIEYGNVIERIDFIADSEALEYRFSSIFKKVTDKVNTLLSMQENIRMTLYLGDDFVELSPLFGIGGLGKLVGEIKDMIEELGRENYSKLDFEYNAETVADDQQAYLAELGVQTYPWNDFSANGRNYEAGIGTAFILVEHEGRSEVLELISREELIQITDRGLERGTRYQIVPSEVIKDRLDGLVNNILEITPPLSYLKGNGSVDFVQGDYQVSPQQTQDIASAANFSAVLGSRYKLVGVDLADLTPQLYPVFMLAGVKEPLTEYELFLIDQYLMKGGSLVVFHDSFKEEQAAGGGGVPTWVKNETGIERLIEHYGVRIDPSIVMDKVSFVSRTQNQNSSASTEQQVYYVPLIENQNINAKLPYLNNVKGIFFIAGSPLFPDEEVLTANDITTERLFSSSVQSWNVSDDVTLVPYLIQPPNEEEDNYTSFDLAYVLKGSFPSYFKGKDIPEREFSEKVSESEDDHGHSHGDGHDHSGEEFGLEAEEDHAEDEVVPAPKAVQQFSEQAEPTTIVEQAPESSQIFVIGSSEIIKNNVVDNAGRLPNAVMLLNTIDALNGDIDWARMRSKGQRVNPLDIRVSGEGGLVVWWKRPTFIKAINLVGLPAVVVLFGLWMYLRKARIKRRVAEHFSALARKKQ
;
A
#
# COMPACT_ATOMS: atom_id res chain seq x y z
N MET A 1 33.84 -36.30 -43.21
CA MET A 1 35.00 -36.25 -44.13
C MET A 1 34.94 -34.94 -44.91
N SER A 2 36.06 -34.46 -45.43
CA SER A 2 36.20 -33.13 -46.05
C SER A 2 35.67 -33.04 -47.48
N HIS A 3 35.11 -31.89 -47.85
CA HIS A 3 35.62 -30.92 -48.85
C HIS A 3 34.61 -29.75 -48.92
N ILE A 4 34.97 -28.51 -48.56
CA ILE A 4 35.80 -27.49 -49.26
C ILE A 4 34.99 -26.67 -50.29
N GLU A 5 35.23 -25.36 -50.26
CA GLU A 5 34.56 -24.30 -51.00
C GLU A 5 34.90 -24.27 -52.50
N GLU A 6 34.06 -23.63 -53.32
CA GLU A 6 34.53 -22.60 -54.25
C GLU A 6 33.42 -21.57 -54.57
N ASN A 7 33.79 -20.42 -55.12
CA ASN A 7 32.93 -19.24 -55.31
C ASN A 7 33.35 -18.48 -56.58
N THR A 8 32.41 -18.08 -57.47
CA THR A 8 32.45 -16.82 -58.25
C THR A 8 31.25 -16.63 -59.21
N ASP A 9 30.85 -15.37 -59.34
CA ASP A 9 30.16 -14.66 -60.45
C ASP A 9 29.86 -15.36 -61.80
N ASN A 10 28.67 -15.08 -62.40
CA ASN A 10 28.52 -13.97 -63.38
C ASN A 10 27.04 -13.65 -63.75
N LYS A 11 26.84 -12.49 -64.41
CA LYS A 11 25.60 -11.71 -64.64
C LYS A 11 24.61 -12.23 -65.69
N ALA A 12 23.34 -11.83 -65.53
CA ALA A 12 22.42 -11.49 -66.62
C ALA A 12 21.41 -10.38 -66.16
N ALA A 13 20.83 -9.64 -67.12
CA ALA A 13 19.84 -8.54 -66.95
C ALA A 13 19.13 -8.31 -68.33
N PRO A 14 18.27 -7.29 -68.58
CA PRO A 14 17.56 -6.32 -67.71
C PRO A 14 16.02 -6.23 -68.02
N ASN A 15 15.30 -5.24 -67.48
CA ASN A 15 14.40 -4.33 -68.26
C ASN A 15 13.80 -3.16 -67.44
N GLU A 16 13.29 -2.16 -68.17
CA GLU A 16 12.80 -0.82 -67.74
C GLU A 16 11.27 -0.68 -68.00
N PRO A 17 10.52 0.40 -67.60
CA PRO A 17 10.52 1.66 -68.38
C PRO A 17 10.14 2.99 -67.63
N GLU A 18 10.02 4.07 -68.41
CA GLU A 18 9.77 5.50 -68.08
C GLU A 18 8.43 6.03 -68.71
N ARG A 19 7.86 7.25 -68.51
CA ARG A 19 8.14 8.52 -67.76
C ARG A 19 6.87 9.44 -67.73
N HIS A 20 6.70 10.28 -66.68
CA HIS A 20 5.96 11.59 -66.69
C HIS A 20 4.43 11.61 -67.06
N ASN A 21 3.62 12.70 -66.97
CA ASN A 21 3.90 14.16 -66.86
C ASN A 21 2.79 15.07 -66.22
N ASP A 22 3.19 16.25 -65.69
CA ASP A 22 2.54 17.56 -65.38
C ASP A 22 0.99 17.82 -65.35
N ASN A 23 0.49 18.55 -64.31
CA ASN A 23 0.27 20.03 -64.37
C ASN A 23 -0.37 20.76 -63.13
N ASN A 24 0.42 21.65 -62.49
CA ASN A 24 0.19 23.09 -62.19
C ASN A 24 -0.90 23.68 -61.21
N ASN A 25 -0.58 24.89 -60.67
CA ASN A 25 -1.31 25.87 -59.82
C ASN A 25 -1.55 25.53 -58.32
N GLY A 26 -1.26 26.40 -57.33
CA GLY A 26 -0.41 27.61 -57.29
C GLY A 26 -0.73 28.64 -56.17
N ILE A 27 0.32 29.36 -55.66
CA ILE A 27 0.29 30.63 -54.86
C ILE A 27 -0.24 30.48 -53.39
N ASN A 28 0.44 30.84 -52.28
CA ASN A 28 1.74 31.49 -51.93
C ASN A 28 2.21 30.95 -50.54
N GLY A 29 3.33 31.31 -49.85
CA GLY A 29 4.37 32.37 -49.99
C GLY A 29 4.29 33.40 -48.82
N GLY A 30 5.30 33.65 -47.96
CA GLY A 30 6.71 33.23 -47.91
C GLY A 30 7.34 33.28 -46.48
N GLU A 31 8.58 32.83 -46.21
CA GLU A 31 9.91 33.41 -46.55
C GLU A 31 10.31 34.64 -45.69
N ASN A 32 11.57 34.98 -45.35
CA ASN A 32 12.94 34.39 -45.49
C ASN A 32 13.93 35.17 -44.55
N VAL A 33 15.17 34.80 -44.20
CA VAL A 33 16.01 33.57 -44.31
C VAL A 33 17.17 33.66 -43.27
N VAL A 34 17.94 32.58 -43.04
CA VAL A 34 19.17 32.55 -42.19
C VAL A 34 20.44 32.76 -43.03
N ASN A 35 21.53 33.32 -42.45
CA ASN A 35 22.86 33.24 -43.09
C ASN A 35 24.06 33.33 -42.11
N GLY A 36 25.14 32.58 -42.39
CA GLY A 36 26.41 33.32 -42.57
C GLY A 36 27.75 32.89 -41.93
N GLN A 37 27.87 31.86 -41.09
CA GLN A 37 29.17 31.26 -40.67
C GLN A 37 30.23 32.14 -39.92
N ARG A 38 31.36 31.51 -39.57
CA ARG A 38 32.48 32.01 -38.72
C ARG A 38 33.78 32.15 -39.54
N GLN A 39 34.70 33.02 -39.12
CA GLN A 39 36.14 32.65 -39.06
C GLN A 39 36.92 33.45 -37.98
N ARG A 40 38.26 33.34 -37.94
CA ARG A 40 39.04 33.30 -36.69
C ARG A 40 40.20 34.32 -36.56
N ASP A 41 40.54 34.58 -35.29
CA ASP A 41 41.85 34.98 -34.70
C ASP A 41 42.62 36.23 -35.20
N ARG A 42 42.81 37.23 -34.31
CA ARG A 42 44.14 37.78 -33.86
C ARG A 42 44.04 39.00 -32.91
N GLN A 43 44.94 39.03 -31.90
CA GLN A 43 45.47 40.21 -31.18
C GLN A 43 46.73 40.74 -31.95
N PRO A 44 47.33 41.95 -31.70
CA PRO A 44 47.52 42.78 -30.47
C PRO A 44 46.80 44.16 -30.52
N GLU A 45 46.70 45.06 -29.52
CA GLU A 45 47.49 45.53 -28.32
C GLU A 45 48.20 46.90 -28.57
N VAL A 46 48.19 47.81 -27.56
CA VAL A 46 48.94 49.12 -27.48
C VAL A 46 48.40 50.24 -28.43
N SER A 47 48.37 51.57 -28.17
CA SER A 47 48.82 52.51 -27.10
C SER A 47 47.88 53.74 -26.93
N THR A 48 48.12 54.56 -25.90
CA THR A 48 47.45 55.83 -25.54
C THR A 48 47.95 57.10 -26.28
N GLU A 49 47.09 58.09 -26.54
CA GLU A 49 47.46 59.53 -26.39
C GLU A 49 46.27 60.48 -26.12
N VAL A 50 46.55 61.79 -25.94
CA VAL A 50 45.98 62.59 -24.83
C VAL A 50 45.73 64.09 -25.16
N SER A 51 44.47 64.51 -25.45
CA SER A 51 43.97 65.93 -25.41
C SER A 51 42.42 65.95 -25.57
N LYS A 52 41.57 66.69 -24.81
CA LYS A 52 41.44 68.14 -24.50
C LYS A 52 41.02 68.96 -25.75
N GLU A 53 39.96 69.78 -25.76
CA GLU A 53 39.25 70.50 -24.67
C GLU A 53 37.69 70.43 -24.69
N ALA A 54 37.08 71.18 -23.76
CA ALA A 54 35.65 71.29 -23.36
C ALA A 54 34.65 71.68 -24.50
N VAL A 55 33.31 71.60 -24.35
CA VAL A 55 32.43 72.21 -23.30
C VAL A 55 31.12 71.42 -23.05
N GLY A 56 30.65 71.42 -21.80
CA GLY A 56 29.33 70.90 -21.36
C GLY A 56 29.37 69.45 -20.86
N GLY A 57 28.75 69.03 -19.74
CA GLY A 57 27.92 69.74 -18.77
C GLY A 57 26.48 69.22 -18.73
N GLY A 58 26.07 68.36 -17.78
CA GLY A 58 26.86 67.61 -16.80
C GLY A 58 26.02 67.06 -15.64
N ASP A 59 26.15 65.76 -15.33
CA ASP A 59 25.44 65.11 -14.20
C ASP A 59 26.20 63.89 -13.61
N ALA A 60 27.54 63.91 -13.65
CA ALA A 60 28.38 62.72 -13.37
C ALA A 60 29.14 62.74 -12.02
N ASP A 61 28.96 63.77 -11.18
CA ASP A 61 29.76 63.99 -9.96
C ASP A 61 29.02 63.66 -8.64
N ARG A 62 27.74 63.26 -8.71
CA ARG A 62 27.02 62.70 -7.55
C ARG A 62 27.35 61.22 -7.32
N ASP A 63 27.25 60.40 -8.36
CA ASP A 63 27.35 58.94 -8.21
C ASP A 63 28.77 58.48 -7.85
N LYS A 64 29.82 59.07 -8.47
CA LYS A 64 31.22 58.77 -8.11
C LYS A 64 31.54 59.10 -6.65
N LYS A 65 30.93 60.16 -6.09
CA LYS A 65 31.06 60.47 -4.65
C LYS A 65 30.28 59.46 -3.79
N HIS A 66 29.15 58.96 -4.26
CA HIS A 66 28.40 57.92 -3.56
C HIS A 66 29.08 56.54 -3.58
N GLU A 67 29.72 56.15 -4.68
CA GLU A 67 30.50 54.91 -4.76
C GLU A 67 31.78 54.98 -3.92
N LEU A 68 32.55 56.08 -4.01
CA LEU A 68 33.75 56.26 -3.18
C LEU A 68 33.42 56.34 -1.69
N ALA A 69 32.25 56.88 -1.31
CA ALA A 69 31.76 56.82 0.06
C ALA A 69 31.36 55.40 0.48
N LYS A 70 30.70 54.62 -0.39
CA LYS A 70 30.31 53.23 -0.12
C LYS A 70 31.52 52.31 0.02
N SER A 71 32.52 52.41 -0.86
CA SER A 71 33.73 51.58 -0.78
C SER A 71 34.58 51.93 0.45
N ALA A 72 34.78 53.22 0.75
CA ALA A 72 35.46 53.65 1.97
C ALA A 72 34.71 53.25 3.25
N ALA A 73 33.37 53.25 3.24
CA ALA A 73 32.55 52.76 4.35
C ALA A 73 32.65 51.24 4.52
N ALA A 74 32.60 50.46 3.44
CA ALA A 74 32.77 49.02 3.45
C ALA A 74 34.17 48.61 3.95
N GLN A 75 35.22 49.30 3.50
CA GLN A 75 36.61 49.01 3.92
C GLN A 75 36.88 49.44 5.37
N LYS A 76 36.14 50.43 5.90
CA LYS A 76 36.09 50.73 7.34
C LYS A 76 35.26 49.73 8.14
N SER A 77 34.17 49.17 7.59
CA SER A 77 33.34 48.22 8.32
C SER A 77 34.03 46.85 8.44
N THR A 78 34.70 46.37 7.39
CA THR A 78 35.51 45.14 7.45
C THR A 78 36.68 45.27 8.42
N THR A 79 37.49 46.33 8.32
CA THR A 79 38.59 46.55 9.28
C THR A 79 38.09 46.79 10.71
N SER A 80 36.92 47.39 10.92
CA SER A 80 36.29 47.49 12.25
C SER A 80 35.83 46.13 12.77
N ALA A 81 35.22 45.29 11.92
CA ALA A 81 34.83 43.93 12.26
C ALA A 81 36.03 43.02 12.56
N GLU A 82 37.09 43.07 11.75
CA GLU A 82 38.34 42.33 12.01
C GLU A 82 39.03 42.80 13.28
N ASN A 83 39.09 44.12 13.53
CA ASN A 83 39.61 44.63 14.81
C ASN A 83 38.71 44.25 15.99
N GLY A 84 37.40 44.15 15.80
CA GLY A 84 36.45 43.62 16.79
C GLY A 84 36.71 42.13 17.08
N VAL A 85 36.83 41.31 16.04
CA VAL A 85 37.11 39.87 16.13
C VAL A 85 38.50 39.60 16.71
N ASN A 86 39.53 40.36 16.34
CA ASN A 86 40.87 40.19 16.89
C ASN A 86 40.96 40.68 18.34
N ARG A 87 40.31 41.80 18.69
CA ARG A 87 40.18 42.25 20.09
C ARG A 87 39.33 41.30 20.94
N TRP A 88 38.34 40.62 20.33
CA TRP A 88 37.58 39.55 20.98
C TRP A 88 38.44 38.29 21.16
N LYS A 89 39.18 37.85 20.13
CA LYS A 89 40.15 36.74 20.21
C LYS A 89 41.21 37.01 21.28
N GLU A 90 41.78 38.21 21.36
CA GLU A 90 42.70 38.60 22.43
C GLU A 90 42.02 38.64 23.80
N THR A 91 40.80 39.19 23.89
CA THR A 91 40.05 39.23 25.14
C THR A 91 39.73 37.82 25.63
N VAL A 92 39.32 36.90 24.74
CA VAL A 92 39.09 35.47 25.04
C VAL A 92 40.40 34.75 25.36
N LYS A 93 41.51 35.00 24.64
CA LYS A 93 42.83 34.40 24.91
C LYS A 93 43.41 34.88 26.25
N ARG A 94 43.14 36.14 26.62
CA ARG A 94 43.44 36.71 27.93
C ARG A 94 42.51 36.16 29.00
N TRP A 95 41.21 36.02 28.73
CA TRP A 95 40.26 35.41 29.67
C TRP A 95 40.61 33.95 29.92
N SER A 96 40.84 33.14 28.88
CA SER A 96 41.15 31.71 28.99
C SER A 96 42.53 31.48 29.61
N GLY A 97 43.57 32.21 29.18
CA GLY A 97 44.91 32.09 29.76
C GLY A 97 44.94 32.48 31.25
N ASP A 98 44.23 33.55 31.62
CA ASP A 98 44.18 34.05 33.01
C ASP A 98 43.13 33.30 33.87
N TRP A 99 42.14 32.64 33.26
CA TRP A 99 41.20 31.72 33.92
C TRP A 99 41.84 30.35 34.15
N LEU A 100 42.37 29.68 33.12
CA LEU A 100 43.15 28.44 33.23
C LEU A 100 44.36 28.64 34.14
N GLY A 101 45.08 29.75 33.99
CA GLY A 101 46.23 30.09 34.82
C GLY A 101 45.87 30.33 36.29
N ARG A 102 44.66 30.81 36.63
CA ARG A 102 44.19 30.90 38.03
C ARG A 102 43.59 29.59 38.54
N TRP A 103 42.94 28.83 37.68
CA TRP A 103 42.40 27.50 37.95
C TRP A 103 43.51 26.52 38.32
N ALA A 104 44.55 26.41 37.49
CA ALA A 104 45.74 25.58 37.74
C ALA A 104 46.51 26.01 38.99
N ARG A 105 46.71 27.33 39.21
CA ARG A 105 47.41 27.84 40.42
C ARG A 105 46.63 27.61 41.72
N ASN A 106 45.30 27.50 41.66
CA ASN A 106 44.49 27.12 42.83
C ASN A 106 44.41 25.59 43.03
N TRP A 107 44.49 24.81 41.94
CA TRP A 107 44.40 23.34 41.98
C TRP A 107 45.40 22.70 42.94
N GLY A 108 46.61 23.26 43.06
CA GLY A 108 47.66 22.84 43.99
C GLY A 108 47.43 23.16 45.47
N ARG A 109 46.25 23.62 45.88
CA ARG A 109 45.86 23.81 47.29
C ARG A 109 44.64 22.94 47.63
N GLY A 110 44.72 22.21 48.73
CA GLY A 110 43.86 21.07 49.09
C GLY A 110 42.36 21.34 49.32
N GLU A 111 41.87 22.55 49.10
CA GLU A 111 40.45 22.91 49.24
C GLU A 111 39.59 22.44 48.05
N ASN A 112 40.22 22.01 46.93
CA ASN A 112 39.54 21.68 45.68
C ASN A 112 39.15 20.20 45.54
N LEU A 113 39.20 19.39 46.60
CA LEU A 113 38.88 17.96 46.56
C LEU A 113 37.48 17.69 45.98
N THR A 114 36.50 18.55 46.29
CA THR A 114 35.15 18.52 45.73
C THR A 114 35.11 18.80 44.22
N GLY A 115 35.97 19.68 43.71
CA GLY A 115 36.09 19.95 42.28
C GLY A 115 36.71 18.78 41.51
N LEU A 116 37.69 18.11 42.10
CA LEU A 116 38.32 16.92 41.53
C LEU A 116 37.35 15.73 41.55
N LEU A 117 36.61 15.53 42.65
CA LEU A 117 35.54 14.52 42.72
C LEU A 117 34.41 14.78 41.72
N ILE A 118 34.00 16.04 41.50
CA ILE A 118 33.02 16.37 40.46
C ILE A 118 33.58 16.12 39.05
N ALA A 119 34.85 16.46 38.78
CA ALA A 119 35.48 16.17 37.49
C ALA A 119 35.62 14.66 37.25
N LEU A 120 35.95 13.87 38.27
CA LEU A 120 36.03 12.42 38.20
C LEU A 120 34.64 11.79 38.05
N LEU A 121 33.62 12.27 38.75
CA LEU A 121 32.23 11.85 38.57
C LEU A 121 31.75 12.15 37.13
N LEU A 122 32.01 13.34 36.61
CA LEU A 122 31.67 13.70 35.23
C LEU A 122 32.44 12.86 34.21
N GLY A 123 33.71 12.54 34.47
CA GLY A 123 34.49 11.62 33.65
C GLY A 123 33.93 10.20 33.65
N VAL A 124 33.52 9.68 34.81
CA VAL A 124 32.85 8.38 34.95
C VAL A 124 31.48 8.38 34.27
N VAL A 125 30.67 9.41 34.45
CA VAL A 125 29.37 9.56 33.76
C VAL A 125 29.56 9.64 32.25
N LEU A 126 30.55 10.39 31.76
CA LEU A 126 30.87 10.46 30.32
C LEU A 126 31.34 9.09 29.79
N LEU A 127 32.18 8.37 30.53
CA LEU A 127 32.63 7.03 30.17
C LEU A 127 31.48 6.02 30.17
N ILE A 128 30.55 6.13 31.12
CA ILE A 128 29.29 5.35 31.13
C ILE A 128 28.44 5.70 29.90
N MET A 129 28.25 6.98 29.57
CA MET A 129 27.46 7.39 28.39
C MET A 129 28.10 6.93 27.06
N VAL A 130 29.44 6.90 26.98
CA VAL A 130 30.16 6.35 25.81
C VAL A 130 30.07 4.82 25.75
N ARG A 131 30.05 4.12 26.89
CA ARG A 131 29.96 2.65 26.95
C ARG A 131 28.53 2.11 26.88
N PHE A 132 27.55 2.91 27.26
CA PHE A 132 26.11 2.62 27.27
C PHE A 132 25.37 3.85 26.70
N PRO A 133 25.29 3.97 25.36
CA PRO A 133 24.62 5.10 24.70
C PRO A 133 23.11 5.00 24.87
N ILE A 134 22.57 5.61 25.94
CA ILE A 134 21.12 5.66 26.19
C ILE A 134 20.49 6.66 25.21
N LYS A 135 19.80 6.14 24.19
CA LYS A 135 18.88 6.94 23.36
C LYS A 135 17.61 7.27 24.15
N PHE A 136 17.18 8.53 24.11
CA PHE A 136 15.85 8.95 24.56
C PHE A 136 15.08 9.50 23.36
N ASP A 137 14.01 8.81 22.97
CA ASP A 137 13.13 9.28 21.90
C ASP A 137 12.11 10.27 22.46
N LEU A 138 12.27 11.53 22.08
CA LEU A 138 11.42 12.65 22.51
C LEU A 138 10.32 12.99 21.49
N THR A 139 10.13 12.16 20.45
CA THR A 139 9.01 12.32 19.51
C THR A 139 7.70 11.84 20.13
N SER A 140 6.61 12.54 19.84
CA SER A 140 5.27 12.23 20.41
C SER A 140 4.70 10.88 19.98
N THR A 141 5.23 10.29 18.91
CA THR A 141 4.80 9.00 18.35
C THR A 141 5.82 7.87 18.58
N HIS A 142 6.95 8.16 19.23
CA HIS A 142 8.10 7.24 19.38
C HIS A 142 8.55 6.60 18.06
N ILE A 143 8.75 7.44 17.02
CA ILE A 143 9.11 7.03 15.66
C ILE A 143 10.58 6.56 15.52
N ASN A 144 11.43 6.84 16.51
CA ASN A 144 12.86 6.47 16.49
C ASN A 144 13.16 5.28 17.42
N THR A 145 12.14 4.64 18.00
CA THR A 145 12.29 3.53 18.94
C THR A 145 11.21 2.46 18.72
N LEU A 146 11.61 1.19 18.64
CA LEU A 146 10.70 0.07 18.36
C LEU A 146 9.54 -0.04 19.36
N SER A 147 8.38 -0.46 18.86
CA SER A 147 7.17 -0.81 19.62
C SER A 147 7.40 -2.01 20.54
N LYS A 148 6.40 -2.34 21.36
CA LYS A 148 6.43 -3.54 22.19
C LYS A 148 6.41 -4.82 21.34
N ALA A 149 5.49 -4.91 20.38
CA ALA A 149 5.38 -6.04 19.47
C ALA A 149 6.69 -6.29 18.70
N SER A 150 7.26 -5.27 18.06
CA SER A 150 8.54 -5.39 17.32
C SER A 150 9.71 -5.85 18.22
N LYS A 151 9.72 -5.46 19.51
CA LYS A 151 10.75 -5.88 20.47
C LYS A 151 10.58 -7.34 20.88
N THR A 152 9.35 -7.76 21.23
CA THR A 152 9.05 -9.15 21.59
C THR A 152 9.31 -10.10 20.42
N LEU A 153 8.86 -9.73 19.21
CA LEU A 153 9.08 -10.51 18.00
C LEU A 153 10.57 -10.84 17.76
N VAL A 154 11.47 -9.87 17.97
CA VAL A 154 12.90 -10.11 17.75
C VAL A 154 13.69 -10.54 18.99
N SER A 155 13.13 -10.44 20.20
CA SER A 155 13.76 -11.04 21.40
C SER A 155 13.63 -12.56 21.43
N ASP A 156 12.61 -13.08 20.75
CA ASP A 156 12.20 -14.49 20.85
C ASP A 156 12.78 -15.34 19.69
N LEU A 157 13.61 -14.72 18.83
CA LEU A 157 14.35 -15.38 17.74
C LEU A 157 15.28 -16.48 18.29
N ARG A 158 15.06 -17.70 17.82
CA ARG A 158 15.87 -18.87 18.22
C ARG A 158 17.17 -18.96 17.42
N ASP A 159 17.07 -18.66 16.13
CA ASP A 159 18.16 -18.69 15.16
C ASP A 159 18.67 -17.28 14.80
N PRO A 160 19.87 -17.13 14.20
CA PRO A 160 20.41 -15.83 13.83
C PRO A 160 19.79 -15.29 12.53
N MET A 161 18.85 -14.34 12.66
CA MET A 161 18.29 -13.59 11.54
C MET A 161 19.34 -12.67 10.90
N ARG A 162 19.42 -12.62 9.56
CA ARG A 162 20.40 -11.83 8.80
C ARG A 162 19.71 -10.97 7.75
N ILE A 163 20.02 -9.67 7.75
CA ILE A 163 19.46 -8.70 6.80
C ILE A 163 20.56 -8.22 5.85
N LYS A 164 20.42 -8.51 4.54
CA LYS A 164 21.33 -8.05 3.50
C LYS A 164 20.69 -6.88 2.76
N VAL A 165 21.18 -5.66 2.97
CA VAL A 165 20.61 -4.44 2.38
C VAL A 165 21.42 -4.04 1.15
N PHE A 166 20.78 -3.94 -0.01
CA PHE A 166 21.39 -3.63 -1.30
C PHE A 166 20.96 -2.24 -1.75
N VAL A 167 21.82 -1.24 -1.56
CA VAL A 167 21.46 0.17 -1.74
C VAL A 167 22.48 0.94 -2.59
N SER A 168 21.97 1.81 -3.47
CA SER A 168 22.79 2.74 -4.24
C SER A 168 23.15 4.00 -3.45
N PRO A 169 24.39 4.51 -3.56
CA PRO A 169 24.82 5.71 -2.85
C PRO A 169 24.20 6.97 -3.47
N ASN A 170 23.90 7.98 -2.64
CA ASN A 170 23.38 9.28 -3.07
C ASN A 170 22.05 9.18 -3.86
N LEU A 171 21.10 8.36 -3.40
CA LEU A 171 19.74 8.31 -3.95
C LEU A 171 19.17 9.74 -4.07
N PRO A 172 18.48 10.10 -5.18
CA PRO A 172 17.90 11.42 -5.34
C PRO A 172 16.72 11.62 -4.37
N PRO A 173 16.29 12.88 -4.12
CA PRO A 173 15.07 13.16 -3.37
C PRO A 173 13.84 12.47 -4.01
N PRO A 174 12.89 11.95 -3.22
CA PRO A 174 12.80 12.02 -1.76
C PRO A 174 13.65 10.96 -1.02
N PHE A 175 14.22 9.98 -1.72
CA PHE A 175 14.87 8.80 -1.14
C PHE A 175 16.26 9.08 -0.52
N ASN A 176 16.75 10.31 -0.59
CA ASN A 176 18.10 10.71 -0.16
C ASN A 176 18.41 10.54 1.34
N THR A 177 17.42 10.19 2.17
CA THR A 177 17.59 9.86 3.60
C THR A 177 17.47 8.37 3.92
N LEU A 178 17.09 7.55 2.93
CA LEU A 178 16.65 6.16 3.14
C LEU A 178 17.75 5.26 3.73
N GLU A 179 19.00 5.34 3.25
CA GLU A 179 20.10 4.55 3.83
C GLU A 179 20.24 4.80 5.35
N GLN A 180 20.10 6.06 5.80
CA GLN A 180 20.20 6.40 7.22
C GLN A 180 19.01 5.85 8.01
N SER A 181 17.78 5.99 7.50
CA SER A 181 16.58 5.44 8.14
C SER A 181 16.63 3.91 8.27
N LEU A 182 17.10 3.22 7.23
CA LEU A 182 17.34 1.77 7.26
C LEU A 182 18.38 1.40 8.33
N ARG A 183 19.51 2.13 8.38
CA ARG A 183 20.56 1.90 9.38
C ARG A 183 20.07 2.11 10.81
N ASP A 184 19.28 3.15 11.07
CA ASP A 184 18.76 3.44 12.40
C ASP A 184 17.75 2.36 12.84
N VAL A 185 16.77 2.03 12.01
CA VAL A 185 15.74 1.01 12.33
C VAL A 185 16.36 -0.39 12.53
N LEU A 186 17.23 -0.84 11.63
CA LEU A 186 17.91 -2.14 11.77
C LEU A 186 18.86 -2.19 12.98
N ASN A 187 19.44 -1.05 13.39
CA ASN A 187 20.22 -0.97 14.61
C ASN A 187 19.36 -1.00 15.89
N GLU A 188 18.12 -0.49 15.88
CA GLU A 188 17.19 -0.71 16.99
C GLU A 188 16.75 -2.18 17.10
N TYR A 189 16.47 -2.85 15.97
CA TYR A 189 16.19 -4.30 15.96
C TYR A 189 17.36 -5.12 16.53
N ARG A 190 18.60 -4.82 16.09
CA ARG A 190 19.82 -5.44 16.63
C ARG A 190 20.02 -5.21 18.13
N GLN A 191 19.56 -4.07 18.68
CA GLN A 191 19.61 -3.81 20.12
C GLN A 191 18.54 -4.57 20.91
N ALA A 192 17.38 -4.85 20.30
CA ALA A 192 16.32 -5.64 20.93
C ALA A 192 16.61 -7.15 20.92
N ALA A 193 17.12 -7.68 19.80
CA ALA A 193 17.41 -9.10 19.60
C ALA A 193 18.76 -9.59 20.18
N GLY A 194 19.64 -8.66 20.58
CA GLY A 194 20.96 -8.99 21.13
C GLY A 194 21.91 -9.64 20.12
N THR A 195 22.07 -10.97 20.22
CA THR A 195 22.99 -11.75 19.37
C THR A 195 22.33 -12.39 18.16
N ASN A 196 21.00 -12.46 18.10
CA ASN A 196 20.29 -13.28 17.10
C ASN A 196 19.80 -12.45 15.90
N PHE A 197 20.37 -11.26 15.69
CA PHE A 197 20.03 -10.37 14.59
C PHE A 197 21.27 -9.66 14.04
N TYR A 198 21.51 -9.79 12.75
CA TYR A 198 22.66 -9.24 12.02
C TYR A 198 22.19 -8.46 10.81
N TYR A 199 22.92 -7.41 10.40
CA TYR A 199 22.66 -6.75 9.13
C TYR A 199 23.95 -6.27 8.46
N THR A 200 23.97 -6.32 7.13
CA THR A 200 25.09 -5.91 6.28
C THR A 200 24.56 -5.01 5.15
N PHE A 201 25.30 -3.95 4.83
CA PHE A 201 24.97 -3.04 3.73
C PHE A 201 25.93 -3.24 2.57
N TYR A 202 25.40 -3.76 1.46
CA TYR A 202 26.07 -3.94 0.19
C TYR A 202 25.84 -2.68 -0.66
N LYS A 203 26.92 -2.01 -1.06
CA LYS A 203 26.84 -0.77 -1.85
C LYS A 203 26.86 -1.11 -3.34
N ILE A 204 25.88 -0.58 -4.07
CA ILE A 204 25.77 -0.82 -5.52
C ILE A 204 25.90 0.49 -6.30
N ASN A 205 26.86 0.54 -7.21
CA ASN A 205 27.00 1.66 -8.15
C ASN A 205 27.43 1.12 -9.52
N GLU A 206 26.46 0.94 -10.42
CA GLU A 206 26.69 0.40 -11.78
C GLU A 206 27.77 1.20 -12.54
N LYS A 207 27.88 2.50 -12.30
CA LYS A 207 28.89 3.38 -12.92
C LYS A 207 30.31 3.20 -12.37
N GLN A 208 30.51 2.27 -11.42
CA GLN A 208 31.81 1.90 -10.85
C GLN A 208 32.05 0.38 -10.89
N ALA A 209 31.15 -0.40 -11.49
CA ALA A 209 31.23 -1.86 -11.54
C ALA A 209 32.54 -2.35 -12.22
N ASP A 210 32.89 -1.77 -13.38
CA ASP A 210 34.15 -2.06 -14.09
C ASP A 210 35.43 -1.63 -13.33
N ALA A 211 35.29 -0.83 -12.27
CA ALA A 211 36.40 -0.16 -11.57
C ALA A 211 36.66 -0.67 -10.15
N ASP A 212 35.69 -1.34 -9.53
CA ASP A 212 35.81 -1.94 -8.19
C ASP A 212 35.15 -3.34 -8.21
N PRO A 213 35.94 -4.43 -8.19
CA PRO A 213 35.41 -5.81 -8.18
C PRO A 213 34.41 -6.07 -7.04
N THR A 214 34.53 -5.37 -5.91
CA THR A 214 33.58 -5.48 -4.79
C THR A 214 32.20 -4.93 -5.15
N ILE A 215 32.12 -3.92 -6.02
CA ILE A 215 30.86 -3.37 -6.49
C ILE A 215 30.21 -4.31 -7.51
N GLN A 216 31.00 -4.96 -8.38
CA GLN A 216 30.50 -6.02 -9.26
C GLN A 216 29.99 -7.23 -8.46
N GLU A 217 30.74 -7.69 -7.45
CA GLU A 217 30.31 -8.76 -6.54
C GLU A 217 29.00 -8.42 -5.83
N ASN A 218 28.84 -7.18 -5.34
CA ASN A 218 27.59 -6.71 -4.73
C ASN A 218 26.40 -6.69 -5.72
N ILE A 219 26.66 -6.37 -7.00
CA ILE A 219 25.64 -6.35 -8.07
C ILE A 219 25.19 -7.78 -8.41
N ASP A 220 26.13 -8.70 -8.59
CA ASP A 220 25.79 -10.08 -8.96
C ASP A 220 25.17 -10.85 -7.78
N LEU A 221 25.58 -10.54 -6.54
CA LEU A 221 24.91 -11.03 -5.34
C LEU A 221 23.47 -10.49 -5.22
N ALA A 222 23.21 -9.23 -5.58
CA ALA A 222 21.85 -8.68 -5.60
C ALA A 222 20.97 -9.41 -6.63
N LYS A 223 21.51 -9.63 -7.85
CA LYS A 223 20.83 -10.40 -8.91
C LYS A 223 20.55 -11.85 -8.50
N SER A 224 21.45 -12.52 -7.76
CA SER A 224 21.19 -13.88 -7.25
C SER A 224 20.06 -13.97 -6.21
N TYR A 225 19.60 -12.82 -5.70
CA TYR A 225 18.40 -12.71 -4.87
C TYR A 225 17.23 -12.02 -5.60
N ASN A 226 17.27 -11.95 -6.93
CA ASN A 226 16.29 -11.27 -7.80
C ASN A 226 16.09 -9.76 -7.49
N ILE A 227 17.07 -9.10 -6.85
CA ILE A 227 17.03 -7.66 -6.58
C ILE A 227 17.61 -6.89 -7.78
N TYR A 228 16.70 -6.36 -8.59
CA TYR A 228 16.99 -5.60 -9.81
C TYR A 228 16.92 -4.07 -9.59
N PRO A 229 17.60 -3.25 -10.41
CA PRO A 229 17.52 -1.80 -10.32
C PRO A 229 16.14 -1.28 -10.71
N GLN A 230 15.65 -0.27 -10.01
CA GLN A 230 14.44 0.46 -10.37
C GLN A 230 14.78 1.80 -11.03
N SER A 231 14.09 2.09 -12.13
CA SER A 231 14.33 3.25 -12.99
C SER A 231 13.49 4.44 -12.54
N ILE A 232 14.04 5.30 -11.69
CA ILE A 232 13.32 6.47 -11.15
C ILE A 232 13.58 7.73 -11.98
N GLN A 233 12.53 8.55 -12.16
CA GLN A 233 12.64 9.85 -12.83
C GLN A 233 13.02 10.93 -11.81
N THR A 234 14.03 11.74 -12.14
CA THR A 234 14.45 12.90 -11.36
C THR A 234 14.53 14.14 -12.25
N ILE A 235 14.27 15.33 -11.69
CA ILE A 235 14.37 16.60 -12.41
C ILE A 235 15.63 17.33 -11.92
N GLU A 236 16.63 17.44 -12.78
CA GLU A 236 17.87 18.16 -12.51
C GLU A 236 18.02 19.35 -13.47
N LYS A 237 17.91 20.58 -12.95
CA LYS A 237 18.08 21.81 -13.76
C LYS A 237 17.16 21.84 -14.99
N ASP A 238 15.88 21.59 -14.76
CA ASP A 238 14.81 21.58 -15.77
C ASP A 238 14.94 20.45 -16.83
N GLU A 239 15.87 19.51 -16.64
CA GLU A 239 16.04 18.30 -17.44
C GLU A 239 15.52 17.06 -16.68
N VAL A 240 14.60 16.32 -17.30
CA VAL A 240 14.13 15.02 -16.77
C VAL A 240 15.16 13.94 -17.07
N LYS A 241 15.65 13.26 -16.04
CA LYS A 241 16.61 12.17 -16.15
C LYS A 241 16.05 10.89 -15.54
N LEU A 242 16.27 9.77 -16.22
CA LEU A 242 16.07 8.44 -15.66
C LEU A 242 17.34 8.01 -14.94
N VAL A 243 17.21 7.51 -13.71
CA VAL A 243 18.33 7.03 -12.89
C VAL A 243 17.97 5.65 -12.34
N ASN A 244 18.77 4.64 -12.67
CA ASN A 244 18.68 3.32 -12.08
C ASN A 244 19.19 3.37 -10.63
N VAL A 245 18.41 2.86 -9.68
CA VAL A 245 18.82 2.74 -8.26
C VAL A 245 18.45 1.38 -7.69
N TYR A 246 19.32 0.84 -6.84
CA TYR A 246 19.02 -0.30 -6.00
C TYR A 246 18.60 0.21 -4.62
N SER A 247 17.55 -0.37 -4.05
CA SER A 247 17.15 -0.14 -2.66
C SER A 247 16.34 -1.34 -2.14
N GLY A 248 16.83 -2.55 -2.41
CA GLY A 248 16.22 -3.80 -1.96
C GLY A 248 16.88 -4.35 -0.70
N LEU A 249 16.29 -5.37 -0.09
CA LEU A 249 16.94 -6.18 0.93
C LEU A 249 16.50 -7.64 0.93
N VAL A 250 17.29 -8.49 1.57
CA VAL A 250 16.99 -9.91 1.81
C VAL A 250 17.03 -10.18 3.31
N ILE A 251 16.14 -11.07 3.76
CA ILE A 251 15.96 -11.50 5.15
C ILE A 251 16.17 -13.01 5.16
N GLU A 252 17.24 -13.47 5.81
CA GLU A 252 17.55 -14.90 5.98
C GLU A 252 17.31 -15.29 7.45
N TYR A 253 16.55 -16.36 7.70
CA TYR A 253 16.32 -16.90 9.05
C TYR A 253 16.20 -18.42 8.97
N GLY A 254 17.20 -19.13 9.51
CA GLY A 254 17.32 -20.57 9.29
C GLY A 254 17.53 -20.88 7.80
N ASN A 255 16.64 -21.67 7.21
CA ASN A 255 16.61 -21.94 5.77
C ASN A 255 15.74 -20.95 4.98
N VAL A 256 14.78 -20.27 5.63
CA VAL A 256 13.81 -19.40 4.93
C VAL A 256 14.48 -18.09 4.51
N ILE A 257 14.22 -17.71 3.26
CA ILE A 257 14.65 -16.47 2.63
C ILE A 257 13.41 -15.69 2.21
N GLU A 258 13.31 -14.43 2.63
CA GLU A 258 12.33 -13.46 2.10
C GLU A 258 13.07 -12.27 1.50
N ARG A 259 12.48 -11.65 0.48
CA ARG A 259 13.08 -10.50 -0.21
C ARG A 259 12.15 -9.30 -0.24
N ILE A 260 12.76 -8.12 -0.33
CA ILE A 260 12.11 -6.86 -0.68
C ILE A 260 12.84 -6.32 -1.89
N ASP A 261 12.28 -6.49 -3.08
CA ASP A 261 12.90 -6.08 -4.34
C ASP A 261 13.17 -4.56 -4.36
N PHE A 262 12.23 -3.77 -3.83
CA PHE A 262 12.39 -2.32 -3.68
C PHE A 262 11.75 -1.72 -2.42
N ILE A 263 12.47 -0.76 -1.83
CA ILE A 263 12.02 0.11 -0.75
C ILE A 263 11.96 1.54 -1.30
N ALA A 264 10.75 2.00 -1.59
CA ALA A 264 10.49 3.33 -2.14
C ALA A 264 10.39 4.43 -1.07
N ASP A 265 10.43 4.12 0.23
CA ASP A 265 10.33 5.14 1.29
C ASP A 265 10.96 4.70 2.61
N SER A 266 11.29 5.70 3.43
CA SER A 266 11.74 5.62 4.82
C SER A 266 10.59 5.56 5.84
N GLU A 267 9.35 5.82 5.43
CA GLU A 267 8.17 5.75 6.29
C GLU A 267 7.72 4.29 6.51
N ALA A 268 7.07 4.05 7.66
CA ALA A 268 6.55 2.74 8.09
C ALA A 268 7.54 1.54 8.09
N LEU A 269 8.86 1.76 7.96
CA LEU A 269 9.89 0.71 7.96
C LEU A 269 9.80 -0.25 9.17
N GLU A 270 9.44 0.26 10.35
CA GLU A 270 9.21 -0.58 11.53
C GLU A 270 8.12 -1.63 11.27
N TYR A 271 6.95 -1.20 10.77
CA TYR A 271 5.84 -2.09 10.44
C TYR A 271 6.20 -3.06 9.32
N ARG A 272 6.75 -2.57 8.20
CA ARG A 272 7.10 -3.42 7.04
C ARG A 272 8.08 -4.53 7.46
N PHE A 273 9.08 -4.21 8.28
CA PHE A 273 10.04 -5.20 8.77
C PHE A 273 9.45 -6.13 9.82
N SER A 274 8.66 -5.63 10.78
CA SER A 274 8.01 -6.51 11.77
C SER A 274 7.06 -7.51 11.09
N SER A 275 6.28 -7.10 10.09
CA SER A 275 5.34 -7.99 9.41
C SER A 275 6.06 -9.13 8.68
N ILE A 276 7.14 -8.82 7.96
CA ILE A 276 7.92 -9.87 7.26
C ILE A 276 8.71 -10.71 8.26
N PHE A 277 9.28 -10.13 9.33
CA PHE A 277 9.93 -10.90 10.39
C PHE A 277 8.94 -11.87 11.06
N LYS A 278 7.69 -11.47 11.28
CA LYS A 278 6.62 -12.37 11.78
C LYS A 278 6.29 -13.47 10.77
N LYS A 279 6.03 -13.14 9.49
CA LYS A 279 5.81 -14.14 8.41
C LYS A 279 6.93 -15.18 8.42
N VAL A 280 8.19 -14.74 8.46
CA VAL A 280 9.39 -15.58 8.50
C VAL A 280 9.46 -16.45 9.75
N THR A 281 9.29 -15.88 10.95
CA THR A 281 9.37 -16.68 12.19
C THR A 281 8.25 -17.70 12.28
N ASP A 282 7.06 -17.35 11.82
CA ASP A 282 5.89 -18.23 11.83
C ASP A 282 6.06 -19.35 10.80
N LYS A 283 6.47 -19.02 9.56
CA LYS A 283 6.84 -20.00 8.51
C LYS A 283 7.83 -21.03 9.04
N VAL A 284 8.92 -20.59 9.68
CA VAL A 284 9.92 -21.49 10.28
C VAL A 284 9.35 -22.31 11.44
N ASN A 285 8.55 -21.71 12.34
CA ASN A 285 7.93 -22.45 13.45
C ASN A 285 6.96 -23.54 12.94
N THR A 286 6.13 -23.23 11.94
CA THR A 286 5.21 -24.19 11.30
C THR A 286 5.98 -25.30 10.60
N LEU A 287 6.91 -24.97 9.69
CA LEU A 287 7.73 -25.94 8.93
C LEU A 287 8.50 -26.92 9.84
N LEU A 288 9.01 -26.46 10.98
CA LEU A 288 9.72 -27.28 11.96
C LEU A 288 8.78 -28.12 12.86
N SER A 289 7.47 -27.87 12.83
CA SER A 289 6.46 -28.59 13.63
C SER A 289 5.62 -29.58 12.82
N MET A 290 5.51 -29.39 11.50
CA MET A 290 4.77 -30.27 10.59
C MET A 290 5.26 -31.72 10.67
N GLN A 291 4.34 -32.66 10.79
CA GLN A 291 4.65 -34.10 10.75
C GLN A 291 4.73 -34.60 9.31
N GLU A 292 3.74 -34.25 8.49
CA GLU A 292 3.71 -34.55 7.06
C GLU A 292 4.43 -33.46 6.25
N ASN A 293 4.57 -33.68 4.95
CA ASN A 293 5.10 -32.71 3.99
C ASN A 293 3.94 -32.07 3.20
N ILE A 294 4.20 -31.00 2.47
CA ILE A 294 3.30 -30.46 1.44
C ILE A 294 3.55 -31.29 0.17
N ARG A 295 2.52 -31.88 -0.41
CA ARG A 295 2.61 -32.52 -1.74
C ARG A 295 2.42 -31.46 -2.82
N MET A 296 3.21 -31.54 -3.88
CA MET A 296 3.11 -30.70 -5.08
C MET A 296 3.06 -31.60 -6.31
N THR A 297 1.86 -31.84 -6.83
CA THR A 297 1.62 -32.72 -7.97
C THR A 297 1.42 -31.88 -9.23
N LEU A 298 2.35 -31.97 -10.18
CA LEU A 298 2.18 -31.42 -11.53
C LEU A 298 1.29 -32.34 -12.34
N TYR A 299 0.10 -31.88 -12.71
CA TYR A 299 -0.80 -32.54 -13.66
C TYR A 299 -0.58 -31.94 -15.04
N LEU A 300 0.06 -32.71 -15.93
CA LEU A 300 0.31 -32.32 -17.32
C LEU A 300 0.45 -33.59 -18.17
N GLY A 301 -0.65 -33.99 -18.83
CA GLY A 301 -0.71 -35.22 -19.60
C GLY A 301 0.21 -35.23 -20.82
N ASP A 302 0.94 -36.34 -21.04
CA ASP A 302 1.94 -36.46 -22.11
C ASP A 302 1.32 -36.24 -23.52
N ASP A 303 0.07 -36.65 -23.74
CA ASP A 303 -0.63 -36.40 -25.02
C ASP A 303 -0.99 -34.92 -25.19
N PHE A 304 -1.42 -34.25 -24.13
CA PHE A 304 -1.68 -32.81 -24.19
C PHE A 304 -0.39 -32.04 -24.47
N VAL A 305 0.77 -32.50 -23.99
CA VAL A 305 2.08 -31.92 -24.36
C VAL A 305 2.39 -32.08 -25.86
N GLU A 306 2.05 -33.21 -26.48
CA GLU A 306 2.20 -33.41 -27.93
C GLU A 306 1.20 -32.54 -28.74
N LEU A 307 -0.03 -32.40 -28.25
CA LEU A 307 -1.11 -31.67 -28.93
C LEU A 307 -1.11 -30.15 -28.67
N SER A 308 -0.47 -29.66 -27.60
CA SER A 308 -0.51 -28.25 -27.18
C SER A 308 -0.19 -27.22 -28.28
N PRO A 309 0.71 -27.47 -29.26
CA PRO A 309 0.96 -26.53 -30.35
C PRO A 309 -0.26 -26.29 -31.27
N LEU A 310 -1.21 -27.23 -31.34
CA LEU A 310 -2.46 -27.08 -32.10
C LEU A 310 -3.41 -26.06 -31.42
N PHE A 311 -3.39 -26.02 -30.08
CA PHE A 311 -4.07 -25.01 -29.26
C PHE A 311 -3.31 -23.66 -29.20
N GLY A 312 -2.20 -23.52 -29.95
CA GLY A 312 -1.32 -22.35 -29.93
C GLY A 312 -0.35 -22.29 -28.74
N ILE A 313 -0.36 -23.31 -27.87
CA ILE A 313 0.42 -23.35 -26.63
C ILE A 313 1.77 -24.05 -26.91
N GLY A 314 2.81 -23.25 -27.12
CA GLY A 314 4.16 -23.77 -27.39
C GLY A 314 5.01 -23.90 -26.12
N GLY A 315 5.44 -25.13 -25.79
CA GLY A 315 6.60 -25.35 -24.90
C GLY A 315 6.39 -26.20 -23.65
N LEU A 316 5.17 -26.71 -23.37
CA LEU A 316 4.82 -27.41 -22.12
C LEU A 316 5.80 -28.53 -21.73
N GLY A 317 6.31 -29.31 -22.70
CA GLY A 317 7.26 -30.41 -22.44
C GLY A 317 8.63 -29.99 -21.87
N LYS A 318 8.98 -28.70 -21.85
CA LYS A 318 10.14 -28.20 -21.09
C LYS A 318 9.80 -27.93 -19.62
N LEU A 319 8.55 -27.50 -19.39
CA LEU A 319 8.09 -26.96 -18.13
C LEU A 319 8.13 -27.99 -16.99
N VAL A 320 7.97 -29.28 -17.30
CA VAL A 320 8.14 -30.40 -16.35
C VAL A 320 9.51 -30.35 -15.65
N GLY A 321 10.58 -30.08 -16.40
CA GLY A 321 11.94 -29.95 -15.85
C GLY A 321 12.11 -28.65 -15.05
N GLU A 322 11.63 -27.53 -15.58
CA GLU A 322 11.71 -26.22 -14.92
C GLU A 322 10.94 -26.20 -13.59
N ILE A 323 9.71 -26.74 -13.55
CA ILE A 323 8.88 -26.88 -12.34
C ILE A 323 9.57 -27.75 -11.31
N LYS A 324 10.12 -28.90 -11.73
CA LYS A 324 10.86 -29.78 -10.82
C LYS A 324 12.05 -29.05 -10.18
N ASP A 325 12.88 -28.39 -10.98
CA ASP A 325 14.05 -27.67 -10.47
C ASP A 325 13.65 -26.51 -9.53
N MET A 326 12.55 -25.81 -9.84
CA MET A 326 11.96 -24.77 -8.99
C MET A 326 11.43 -25.32 -7.65
N ILE A 327 10.74 -26.46 -7.65
CA ILE A 327 10.21 -27.07 -6.43
C ILE A 327 11.35 -27.70 -5.59
N GLU A 328 12.37 -28.29 -6.21
CA GLU A 328 13.58 -28.70 -5.49
C GLU A 328 14.32 -27.50 -4.87
N GLU A 329 14.25 -26.31 -5.47
CA GLU A 329 14.81 -25.07 -4.91
C GLU A 329 13.99 -24.54 -3.73
N LEU A 330 12.69 -24.33 -3.91
CA LEU A 330 11.76 -23.95 -2.83
C LEU A 330 11.80 -24.97 -1.68
N GLY A 331 12.00 -26.25 -1.98
CA GLY A 331 12.19 -27.30 -1.00
C GLY A 331 13.42 -27.08 -0.11
N ARG A 332 14.54 -26.56 -0.64
CA ARG A 332 15.74 -26.26 0.16
C ARG A 332 15.51 -25.08 1.11
N GLU A 333 14.75 -24.08 0.68
CA GLU A 333 14.37 -22.90 1.47
C GLU A 333 13.32 -23.25 2.54
N ASN A 334 12.43 -24.20 2.24
CA ASN A 334 11.37 -24.68 3.13
C ASN A 334 11.73 -26.01 3.84
N TYR A 335 12.95 -26.14 4.37
CA TYR A 335 13.40 -27.26 5.23
C TYR A 335 13.21 -28.69 4.66
N SER A 336 13.15 -28.84 3.35
CA SER A 336 12.81 -30.08 2.63
C SER A 336 11.45 -30.66 3.04
N LYS A 337 10.47 -29.77 3.23
CA LYS A 337 9.06 -30.08 3.51
C LYS A 337 8.14 -30.10 2.28
N LEU A 338 8.70 -30.00 1.07
CA LEU A 338 7.95 -30.04 -0.19
C LEU A 338 8.30 -31.34 -0.93
N ASP A 339 7.31 -32.17 -1.20
CA ASP A 339 7.43 -33.41 -1.98
C ASP A 339 6.86 -33.18 -3.39
N PHE A 340 7.65 -33.45 -4.44
CA PHE A 340 7.24 -33.26 -5.84
C PHE A 340 6.80 -34.57 -6.50
N GLU A 341 5.67 -34.53 -7.20
CA GLU A 341 5.12 -35.60 -8.03
C GLU A 341 4.77 -35.08 -9.43
N TYR A 342 4.95 -35.90 -10.46
CA TYR A 342 4.56 -35.60 -11.84
C TYR A 342 3.55 -36.63 -12.32
N ASN A 343 2.33 -36.19 -12.58
CA ASN A 343 1.31 -36.99 -13.22
C ASN A 343 1.28 -36.69 -14.73
N ALA A 344 1.69 -37.69 -15.51
CA ALA A 344 1.74 -37.68 -16.97
C ALA A 344 0.48 -38.27 -17.62
N GLU A 345 -0.48 -38.77 -16.83
CA GLU A 345 -1.69 -39.40 -17.34
C GLU A 345 -2.61 -38.37 -17.99
N THR A 346 -3.02 -38.64 -19.23
CA THR A 346 -4.06 -37.88 -19.94
C THR A 346 -5.38 -38.06 -19.21
N VAL A 347 -6.03 -36.97 -18.80
CA VAL A 347 -7.25 -37.03 -17.99
C VAL A 347 -8.43 -37.51 -18.84
N ALA A 348 -9.12 -38.54 -18.36
CA ALA A 348 -10.31 -39.10 -18.99
C ALA A 348 -11.56 -38.24 -18.72
N ASP A 349 -12.54 -38.35 -19.61
CA ASP A 349 -13.73 -37.50 -19.62
C ASP A 349 -14.60 -37.67 -18.36
N ASP A 350 -14.56 -38.86 -17.71
CA ASP A 350 -15.26 -39.14 -16.44
C ASP A 350 -14.66 -38.40 -15.23
N GLN A 351 -13.44 -37.89 -15.33
CA GLN A 351 -12.79 -37.07 -14.30
C GLN A 351 -13.03 -35.56 -14.48
N GLN A 352 -13.73 -35.14 -15.53
CA GLN A 352 -14.02 -33.71 -15.80
C GLN A 352 -14.73 -33.02 -14.62
N ALA A 353 -15.64 -33.71 -13.93
CA ALA A 353 -16.36 -33.17 -12.78
C ALA A 353 -15.43 -32.80 -11.60
N TYR A 354 -14.38 -33.59 -11.37
CA TYR A 354 -13.39 -33.33 -10.32
C TYR A 354 -12.46 -32.16 -10.70
N LEU A 355 -12.08 -32.05 -11.97
CA LEU A 355 -11.34 -30.88 -12.47
C LEU A 355 -12.17 -29.59 -12.36
N ALA A 356 -13.48 -29.66 -12.62
CA ALA A 356 -14.40 -28.53 -12.47
C ALA A 356 -14.59 -28.13 -11.00
N GLU A 357 -14.62 -29.09 -10.06
CA GLU A 357 -14.64 -28.83 -8.61
C GLU A 357 -13.35 -28.13 -8.14
N LEU A 358 -12.19 -28.51 -8.68
CA LEU A 358 -10.91 -27.83 -8.47
C LEU A 358 -10.78 -26.48 -9.19
N GLY A 359 -11.74 -26.10 -10.04
CA GLY A 359 -11.69 -24.87 -10.84
C GLY A 359 -10.64 -24.86 -11.95
N VAL A 360 -10.12 -26.03 -12.35
CA VAL A 360 -9.03 -26.18 -13.33
C VAL A 360 -9.47 -25.86 -14.75
N GLN A 361 -8.61 -25.21 -15.54
CA GLN A 361 -8.87 -24.96 -16.95
C GLN A 361 -8.60 -26.20 -17.81
N THR A 362 -9.67 -26.70 -18.44
CA THR A 362 -9.65 -27.90 -19.29
C THR A 362 -9.57 -27.58 -20.78
N TYR A 363 -8.83 -28.41 -21.52
CA TYR A 363 -8.61 -28.32 -22.97
C TYR A 363 -9.04 -29.63 -23.65
N PRO A 364 -10.34 -29.89 -23.83
CA PRO A 364 -10.84 -31.13 -24.41
C PRO A 364 -10.52 -31.27 -25.91
N TRP A 365 -10.38 -32.50 -26.38
CA TRP A 365 -10.37 -32.87 -27.80
C TRP A 365 -11.15 -34.15 -28.08
N ASN A 366 -11.69 -34.27 -29.30
CA ASN A 366 -12.34 -35.48 -29.81
C ASN A 366 -11.32 -36.39 -30.52
N ASP A 367 -11.69 -37.65 -30.80
CA ASP A 367 -10.89 -38.60 -31.59
C ASP A 367 -10.32 -37.98 -32.89
N PHE A 368 -9.01 -38.05 -33.09
CA PHE A 368 -8.39 -37.64 -34.37
C PHE A 368 -7.04 -38.30 -34.66
N SER A 369 -6.62 -38.24 -35.93
CA SER A 369 -5.31 -38.72 -36.39
C SER A 369 -4.40 -37.53 -36.76
N ALA A 370 -3.24 -37.43 -36.12
CA ALA A 370 -2.21 -36.44 -36.46
C ALA A 370 -0.80 -37.05 -36.41
N ASN A 371 0.11 -36.60 -37.28
CA ASN A 371 1.49 -37.09 -37.40
C ASN A 371 1.67 -38.62 -37.63
N GLY A 372 0.58 -39.34 -37.97
CA GLY A 372 0.57 -40.81 -38.10
C GLY A 372 0.25 -41.56 -36.80
N ARG A 373 -0.07 -40.84 -35.72
CA ARG A 373 -0.63 -41.34 -34.46
C ARG A 373 -2.14 -41.07 -34.43
N ASN A 374 -2.90 -41.97 -33.80
CA ASN A 374 -4.28 -41.71 -33.40
C ASN A 374 -4.29 -41.24 -31.95
N TYR A 375 -5.11 -40.25 -31.66
CA TYR A 375 -5.41 -39.75 -30.32
C TYR A 375 -6.89 -40.07 -30.06
N GLU A 376 -7.15 -40.76 -28.98
CA GLU A 376 -8.49 -40.97 -28.44
C GLU A 376 -8.94 -39.68 -27.75
N ALA A 377 -10.25 -39.44 -27.67
CA ALA A 377 -10.82 -38.27 -26.99
C ALA A 377 -10.34 -38.16 -25.52
N GLY A 378 -10.07 -36.95 -25.06
CA GLY A 378 -9.49 -36.72 -23.74
C GLY A 378 -9.38 -35.24 -23.37
N ILE A 379 -8.97 -34.99 -22.12
CA ILE A 379 -8.92 -33.65 -21.54
C ILE A 379 -7.47 -33.24 -21.27
N GLY A 380 -7.05 -32.16 -21.90
CA GLY A 380 -5.80 -31.48 -21.59
C GLY A 380 -5.91 -30.63 -20.33
N THR A 381 -4.89 -30.72 -19.47
CA THR A 381 -4.72 -29.90 -18.27
C THR A 381 -3.26 -29.54 -18.08
N ALA A 382 -2.97 -28.41 -17.43
CA ALA A 382 -1.61 -28.01 -17.08
C ALA A 382 -1.61 -27.18 -15.77
N PHE A 383 -1.66 -27.87 -14.63
CA PHE A 383 -1.71 -27.22 -13.31
C PHE A 383 -0.81 -27.93 -12.29
N ILE A 384 -0.49 -27.24 -11.19
CA ILE A 384 0.11 -27.85 -10.00
C ILE A 384 -0.93 -27.85 -8.89
N LEU A 385 -1.22 -29.03 -8.34
CA LEU A 385 -2.00 -29.20 -7.12
C LEU A 385 -1.05 -29.17 -5.91
N VAL A 386 -1.35 -28.33 -4.92
CA VAL A 386 -0.58 -28.19 -3.68
C VAL A 386 -1.45 -28.66 -2.51
N GLU A 387 -1.07 -29.75 -1.85
CA GLU A 387 -1.90 -30.40 -0.82
C GLU A 387 -1.18 -30.46 0.55
N HIS A 388 -1.92 -30.17 1.64
CA HIS A 388 -1.44 -30.41 3.01
C HIS A 388 -2.59 -30.51 4.03
N GLU A 389 -2.57 -31.55 4.89
CA GLU A 389 -3.57 -31.78 5.96
C GLU A 389 -5.04 -31.67 5.51
N GLY A 390 -5.36 -32.13 4.30
CA GLY A 390 -6.72 -32.09 3.73
C GLY A 390 -7.14 -30.75 3.13
N ARG A 391 -6.24 -29.76 3.08
CA ARG A 391 -6.37 -28.56 2.25
C ARG A 391 -5.72 -28.81 0.89
N SER A 392 -6.27 -28.20 -0.16
CA SER A 392 -5.69 -28.19 -1.51
C SER A 392 -5.78 -26.80 -2.13
N GLU A 393 -4.73 -26.38 -2.85
CA GLU A 393 -4.67 -25.14 -3.63
C GLU A 393 -4.17 -25.47 -5.06
N VAL A 394 -4.57 -24.68 -6.06
CA VAL A 394 -4.28 -24.93 -7.49
C VAL A 394 -3.46 -23.79 -8.08
N LEU A 395 -2.47 -24.14 -8.92
CA LEU A 395 -1.75 -23.20 -9.78
C LEU A 395 -1.90 -23.57 -11.25
N GLU A 396 -2.70 -22.80 -11.98
CA GLU A 396 -2.74 -22.82 -13.44
C GLU A 396 -1.40 -22.39 -14.06
N LEU A 397 -0.93 -23.18 -15.04
CA LEU A 397 0.33 -22.95 -15.77
C LEU A 397 0.10 -22.34 -17.15
N ILE A 398 -1.15 -22.28 -17.62
CA ILE A 398 -1.55 -21.59 -18.83
C ILE A 398 -2.37 -20.36 -18.45
N SER A 399 -2.20 -19.27 -19.19
CA SER A 399 -2.96 -18.02 -19.04
C SER A 399 -3.68 -17.66 -20.34
N ARG A 400 -4.89 -17.12 -20.20
CA ARG A 400 -5.77 -16.74 -21.30
C ARG A 400 -5.79 -15.22 -21.48
N GLU A 401 -5.31 -14.72 -22.61
CA GLU A 401 -5.42 -13.31 -23.01
C GLU A 401 -6.53 -13.11 -24.05
N GLU A 402 -7.41 -12.12 -23.86
CA GLU A 402 -8.22 -11.58 -24.96
C GLU A 402 -7.39 -10.61 -25.80
N LEU A 403 -7.21 -10.93 -27.08
CA LEU A 403 -6.60 -10.04 -28.07
C LEU A 403 -7.70 -9.31 -28.84
N ILE A 404 -7.84 -8.01 -28.58
CA ILE A 404 -8.64 -7.10 -29.42
C ILE A 404 -7.72 -6.52 -30.50
N GLN A 405 -7.97 -6.86 -31.76
CA GLN A 405 -7.19 -6.38 -32.91
C GLN A 405 -8.08 -5.58 -33.87
N ILE A 406 -7.55 -4.51 -34.44
CA ILE A 406 -8.21 -3.74 -35.50
C ILE A 406 -7.73 -4.29 -36.84
N THR A 407 -8.64 -4.87 -37.62
CA THR A 407 -8.39 -5.39 -38.95
C THR A 407 -9.14 -4.56 -40.00
N ASP A 408 -8.89 -4.83 -41.28
CA ASP A 408 -9.65 -4.23 -42.40
C ASP A 408 -11.15 -4.58 -42.38
N ARG A 409 -11.61 -5.44 -41.44
CA ARG A 409 -13.01 -5.85 -41.25
C ARG A 409 -13.66 -5.28 -39.99
N GLY A 410 -12.90 -4.68 -39.07
CA GLY A 410 -13.42 -4.09 -37.83
C GLY A 410 -12.57 -4.41 -36.60
N LEU A 411 -13.20 -4.48 -35.43
CA LEU A 411 -12.59 -5.09 -34.24
C LEU A 411 -12.80 -6.61 -34.32
N GLU A 412 -11.72 -7.37 -34.41
CA GLU A 412 -11.73 -8.82 -34.22
C GLU A 412 -11.25 -9.13 -32.79
N ARG A 413 -12.02 -9.96 -32.06
CA ARG A 413 -11.57 -10.55 -30.80
C ARG A 413 -11.02 -11.95 -31.05
N GLY A 414 -9.79 -12.18 -30.64
CA GLY A 414 -9.19 -13.51 -30.52
C GLY A 414 -8.93 -13.87 -29.05
N THR A 415 -8.84 -15.16 -28.75
CA THR A 415 -8.22 -15.64 -27.51
C THR A 415 -6.81 -16.12 -27.83
N ARG A 416 -5.83 -15.80 -26.97
CA ARG A 416 -4.48 -16.38 -27.01
C ARG A 416 -4.19 -17.08 -25.68
N TYR A 417 -3.73 -18.32 -25.76
CA TYR A 417 -3.19 -19.04 -24.62
C TYR A 417 -1.67 -18.91 -24.60
N GLN A 418 -1.08 -18.72 -23.42
CA GLN A 418 0.37 -18.71 -23.23
C GLN A 418 0.75 -19.28 -21.86
N ILE A 419 1.89 -19.97 -21.80
CA ILE A 419 2.44 -20.51 -20.54
C ILE A 419 2.79 -19.34 -19.61
N VAL A 420 2.44 -19.46 -18.32
CA VAL A 420 2.81 -18.48 -17.28
C VAL A 420 4.35 -18.43 -17.16
N PRO A 421 5.00 -17.25 -17.15
CA PRO A 421 6.46 -17.16 -17.08
C PRO A 421 7.04 -17.86 -15.84
N SER A 422 8.18 -18.53 -15.98
CA SER A 422 8.76 -19.39 -14.93
C SER A 422 9.06 -18.62 -13.63
N GLU A 423 9.46 -17.35 -13.69
CA GLU A 423 9.61 -16.49 -12.50
C GLU A 423 8.26 -16.25 -11.79
N VAL A 424 7.18 -16.08 -12.54
CA VAL A 424 5.82 -15.90 -12.01
C VAL A 424 5.28 -17.21 -11.43
N ILE A 425 5.62 -18.35 -12.02
CA ILE A 425 5.33 -19.68 -11.43
C ILE A 425 6.04 -19.83 -10.09
N LYS A 426 7.35 -19.50 -9.99
CA LYS A 426 8.11 -19.60 -8.74
C LYS A 426 7.55 -18.72 -7.62
N ASP A 427 7.28 -17.45 -7.91
CA ASP A 427 6.74 -16.51 -6.91
C ASP A 427 5.29 -16.88 -6.51
N ARG A 428 4.47 -17.42 -7.43
CA ARG A 428 3.15 -17.98 -7.10
C ARG A 428 3.26 -19.24 -6.23
N LEU A 429 4.21 -20.14 -6.50
CA LEU A 429 4.41 -21.37 -5.72
C LEU A 429 4.80 -21.08 -4.26
N ASP A 430 5.69 -20.13 -3.98
CA ASP A 430 5.94 -19.74 -2.58
C ASP A 430 4.68 -19.10 -1.97
N GLY A 431 3.92 -18.31 -2.74
CA GLY A 431 2.60 -17.82 -2.36
C GLY A 431 1.67 -18.93 -1.87
N LEU A 432 1.55 -20.03 -2.64
CA LEU A 432 0.72 -21.18 -2.26
C LEU A 432 1.28 -21.95 -1.06
N VAL A 433 2.61 -22.07 -0.91
CA VAL A 433 3.23 -22.61 0.31
C VAL A 433 2.88 -21.75 1.53
N ASN A 434 2.82 -20.42 1.39
CA ASN A 434 2.41 -19.55 2.49
C ASN A 434 0.91 -19.68 2.81
N ASN A 435 0.06 -19.91 1.80
CA ASN A 435 -1.39 -20.08 1.95
C ASN A 435 -1.76 -21.43 2.59
N ILE A 436 -1.20 -22.53 2.10
CA ILE A 436 -1.52 -23.90 2.57
C ILE A 436 -1.08 -24.13 4.02
N LEU A 437 -0.11 -23.34 4.50
CA LEU A 437 0.39 -23.31 5.87
C LEU A 437 -0.31 -22.27 6.79
N GLU A 438 -1.36 -21.60 6.31
CA GLU A 438 -2.16 -20.60 7.05
C GLU A 438 -1.33 -19.51 7.77
N ILE A 439 -0.22 -19.09 7.14
CA ILE A 439 0.71 -18.11 7.72
C ILE A 439 0.05 -16.71 7.83
N THR A 440 -0.95 -16.45 6.99
CA THR A 440 -1.85 -15.30 7.08
C THR A 440 -3.26 -15.75 7.53
N PRO A 441 -3.85 -15.10 8.55
CA PRO A 441 -5.22 -15.42 8.95
C PRO A 441 -6.22 -15.07 7.83
N PRO A 442 -7.32 -15.82 7.69
CA PRO A 442 -8.36 -15.52 6.71
C PRO A 442 -9.17 -14.28 7.13
N LEU A 443 -9.61 -13.52 6.12
CA LEU A 443 -10.58 -12.42 6.23
C LEU A 443 -11.60 -12.63 5.12
N SER A 444 -12.83 -12.99 5.49
CA SER A 444 -13.86 -13.32 4.50
C SER A 444 -14.69 -12.11 4.09
N TYR A 445 -15.29 -12.17 2.91
CA TYR A 445 -16.18 -11.14 2.40
C TYR A 445 -17.34 -11.75 1.60
N LEU A 446 -18.47 -11.03 1.52
CA LEU A 446 -19.63 -11.47 0.76
C LEU A 446 -19.32 -11.48 -0.74
N LYS A 447 -19.47 -12.65 -1.36
CA LYS A 447 -19.53 -12.82 -2.81
C LYS A 447 -20.96 -12.59 -3.29
N GLY A 448 -21.17 -11.77 -4.32
CA GLY A 448 -22.50 -11.53 -4.91
C GLY A 448 -23.25 -10.31 -4.34
N ASN A 449 -24.56 -10.24 -4.59
CA ASN A 449 -25.47 -9.15 -4.17
C ASN A 449 -24.98 -7.73 -4.55
N GLY A 450 -24.22 -7.62 -5.65
CA GLY A 450 -23.57 -6.39 -6.11
C GLY A 450 -22.43 -5.85 -5.22
N SER A 451 -21.89 -6.66 -4.29
CA SER A 451 -20.76 -6.29 -3.43
C SER A 451 -19.48 -5.97 -4.21
N VAL A 452 -18.53 -5.30 -3.55
CA VAL A 452 -17.15 -5.17 -4.02
C VAL A 452 -16.42 -6.49 -3.82
N ASP A 453 -16.08 -7.15 -4.92
CA ASP A 453 -15.18 -8.31 -4.91
C ASP A 453 -13.72 -7.85 -4.84
N PHE A 454 -12.90 -8.60 -4.12
CA PHE A 454 -11.49 -8.29 -3.85
C PHE A 454 -10.49 -9.22 -4.53
N VAL A 455 -10.93 -10.39 -5.02
CA VAL A 455 -10.08 -11.43 -5.61
C VAL A 455 -10.60 -11.77 -7.00
N GLN A 456 -9.76 -11.58 -8.02
CA GLN A 456 -10.10 -11.99 -9.38
C GLN A 456 -9.91 -13.51 -9.52
N GLY A 457 -11.00 -14.27 -9.38
CA GLY A 457 -11.06 -15.68 -9.77
C GLY A 457 -11.40 -15.85 -11.26
N ASP A 458 -11.19 -17.06 -11.79
CA ASP A 458 -11.36 -17.40 -13.22
C ASP A 458 -12.83 -17.55 -13.69
N TYR A 459 -13.80 -17.19 -12.85
CA TYR A 459 -15.22 -17.11 -13.23
C TYR A 459 -15.47 -16.00 -14.26
N GLN A 460 -16.60 -16.08 -14.98
CA GLN A 460 -17.03 -15.01 -15.90
C GLN A 460 -17.49 -13.77 -15.11
N VAL A 461 -16.53 -12.94 -14.69
CA VAL A 461 -16.79 -11.68 -13.99
C VAL A 461 -17.56 -10.73 -14.90
N SER A 462 -18.71 -10.21 -14.45
CA SER A 462 -19.47 -9.23 -15.24
C SER A 462 -18.66 -7.95 -15.50
N PRO A 463 -18.97 -7.16 -16.56
CA PRO A 463 -18.28 -5.89 -16.80
C PRO A 463 -18.37 -4.90 -15.63
N GLN A 464 -19.43 -4.98 -14.82
CA GLN A 464 -19.62 -4.15 -13.64
C GLN A 464 -18.73 -4.60 -12.48
N GLN A 465 -18.73 -5.90 -12.13
CA GLN A 465 -17.83 -6.47 -11.12
C GLN A 465 -16.36 -6.27 -11.49
N THR A 466 -16.01 -6.36 -12.77
CA THR A 466 -14.65 -6.09 -13.27
C THR A 466 -14.22 -4.64 -12.96
N GLN A 467 -15.14 -3.68 -13.05
CA GLN A 467 -14.88 -2.30 -12.65
C GLN A 467 -14.80 -2.15 -11.12
N ASP A 468 -15.65 -2.83 -10.35
CA ASP A 468 -15.60 -2.78 -8.89
C ASP A 468 -14.28 -3.37 -8.33
N ILE A 469 -13.82 -4.53 -8.83
CA ILE A 469 -12.50 -5.12 -8.52
C ILE A 469 -11.38 -4.14 -8.88
N ALA A 470 -11.40 -3.60 -10.10
CA ALA A 470 -10.43 -2.59 -10.54
C ALA A 470 -10.50 -1.28 -9.74
N SER A 471 -11.62 -1.00 -9.08
CA SER A 471 -11.80 0.16 -8.20
C SER A 471 -11.27 -0.06 -6.79
N ALA A 472 -11.15 -1.30 -6.31
CA ALA A 472 -10.73 -1.65 -4.95
C ALA A 472 -9.37 -2.37 -4.85
N ALA A 473 -8.73 -2.71 -5.99
CA ALA A 473 -7.49 -3.49 -6.06
C ALA A 473 -6.33 -3.02 -5.14
N ASN A 474 -6.20 -1.72 -4.83
CA ASN A 474 -5.21 -1.23 -3.87
C ASN A 474 -5.54 -1.72 -2.45
N PHE A 475 -6.82 -1.73 -2.06
CA PHE A 475 -7.26 -2.24 -0.77
C PHE A 475 -7.09 -3.77 -0.69
N SER A 476 -7.39 -4.49 -1.76
CA SER A 476 -7.10 -5.94 -1.88
C SER A 476 -5.61 -6.24 -1.64
N ALA A 477 -4.71 -5.56 -2.36
CA ALA A 477 -3.26 -5.76 -2.25
C ALA A 477 -2.73 -5.38 -0.85
N VAL A 478 -3.26 -4.30 -0.27
CA VAL A 478 -2.88 -3.82 1.06
C VAL A 478 -3.35 -4.77 2.17
N LEU A 479 -4.56 -5.33 2.08
CA LEU A 479 -5.03 -6.38 3.00
C LEU A 479 -4.29 -7.71 2.80
N GLY A 480 -4.07 -8.11 1.54
CA GLY A 480 -3.33 -9.33 1.16
C GLY A 480 -1.91 -9.42 1.75
N SER A 481 -1.32 -8.27 2.12
CA SER A 481 -0.04 -8.21 2.85
C SER A 481 -0.09 -8.76 4.28
N ARG A 482 -1.28 -9.08 4.82
CA ARG A 482 -1.52 -9.57 6.18
C ARG A 482 -2.57 -10.67 6.28
N TYR A 483 -3.59 -10.67 5.41
CA TYR A 483 -4.76 -11.55 5.47
C TYR A 483 -4.91 -12.36 4.17
N LYS A 484 -5.35 -13.61 4.27
CA LYS A 484 -5.89 -14.34 3.11
C LYS A 484 -7.32 -13.84 2.87
N LEU A 485 -7.54 -13.11 1.78
CA LEU A 485 -8.89 -12.68 1.39
C LEU A 485 -9.65 -13.87 0.81
N VAL A 486 -10.88 -14.11 1.30
CA VAL A 486 -11.71 -15.25 0.87
C VAL A 486 -13.13 -14.76 0.59
N GLY A 487 -13.55 -14.80 -0.68
CA GLY A 487 -14.96 -14.61 -1.03
C GLY A 487 -15.75 -15.84 -0.57
N VAL A 488 -16.78 -15.64 0.24
CA VAL A 488 -17.62 -16.72 0.78
C VAL A 488 -19.08 -16.50 0.44
N ASP A 489 -19.77 -17.61 0.15
CA ASP A 489 -21.22 -17.67 0.06
C ASP A 489 -21.80 -17.81 1.49
N LEU A 490 -22.96 -17.20 1.75
CA LEU A 490 -23.47 -17.03 3.14
C LEU A 490 -23.82 -18.35 3.85
N ALA A 491 -24.00 -19.45 3.13
CA ALA A 491 -24.27 -20.77 3.71
C ALA A 491 -23.05 -21.33 4.48
N ASP A 492 -21.84 -21.16 3.92
CA ASP A 492 -20.58 -21.68 4.46
C ASP A 492 -19.96 -20.77 5.54
N LEU A 493 -20.63 -19.65 5.84
CA LEU A 493 -20.14 -18.61 6.74
C LEU A 493 -20.13 -19.06 8.21
N THR A 494 -18.96 -19.51 8.68
CA THR A 494 -18.74 -19.99 10.06
C THR A 494 -17.67 -19.15 10.80
N PRO A 495 -17.92 -18.67 12.04
CA PRO A 495 -16.92 -17.91 12.81
C PRO A 495 -15.63 -18.68 13.13
N GLN A 496 -15.68 -20.02 13.10
CA GLN A 496 -14.54 -20.89 13.39
C GLN A 496 -13.51 -20.88 12.26
N LEU A 497 -13.96 -20.80 11.00
CA LEU A 497 -13.09 -20.64 9.82
C LEU A 497 -12.83 -19.16 9.51
N TYR A 498 -13.82 -18.31 9.74
CA TYR A 498 -13.80 -16.90 9.35
C TYR A 498 -14.16 -15.98 10.54
N PRO A 499 -13.19 -15.61 11.40
CA PRO A 499 -13.47 -14.80 12.60
C PRO A 499 -13.98 -13.37 12.31
N VAL A 500 -13.70 -12.85 11.11
CA VAL A 500 -14.17 -11.55 10.62
C VAL A 500 -14.74 -11.71 9.21
N PHE A 501 -15.95 -11.19 8.99
CA PHE A 501 -16.68 -11.21 7.72
C PHE A 501 -17.02 -9.78 7.26
N MET A 502 -16.83 -9.50 5.97
CA MET A 502 -16.96 -8.18 5.38
C MET A 502 -18.12 -8.08 4.38
N LEU A 503 -19.06 -7.20 4.67
CA LEU A 503 -20.11 -6.71 3.76
C LEU A 503 -19.61 -5.41 3.12
N ALA A 504 -19.10 -5.51 1.89
CA ALA A 504 -18.44 -4.42 1.19
C ALA A 504 -19.34 -3.80 0.11
N GLY A 505 -20.10 -2.75 0.44
CA GLY A 505 -20.85 -1.96 -0.53
C GLY A 505 -21.91 -2.76 -1.30
N VAL A 506 -22.76 -3.50 -0.59
CA VAL A 506 -23.86 -4.31 -1.16
C VAL A 506 -24.83 -3.39 -1.94
N LYS A 507 -25.25 -3.81 -3.14
CA LYS A 507 -26.08 -3.01 -4.06
C LYS A 507 -27.42 -3.65 -4.40
N GLU A 508 -27.63 -4.90 -4.01
CA GLU A 508 -28.84 -5.69 -4.27
C GLU A 508 -29.50 -6.08 -2.93
N PRO A 509 -30.84 -6.19 -2.85
CA PRO A 509 -31.51 -6.62 -1.62
C PRO A 509 -31.10 -8.02 -1.18
N LEU A 510 -30.85 -8.18 0.12
CA LEU A 510 -30.67 -9.47 0.79
C LEU A 510 -32.05 -10.03 1.20
N THR A 511 -32.27 -11.31 0.95
CA THR A 511 -33.44 -12.05 1.42
C THR A 511 -33.47 -12.17 2.95
N GLU A 512 -34.64 -12.45 3.53
CA GLU A 512 -34.73 -12.71 4.98
C GLU A 512 -33.86 -13.91 5.41
N TYR A 513 -33.63 -14.90 4.54
CA TYR A 513 -32.75 -16.04 4.81
C TYR A 513 -31.28 -15.64 4.83
N GLU A 514 -30.81 -14.81 3.89
CA GLU A 514 -29.45 -14.26 3.91
C GLU A 514 -29.20 -13.36 5.13
N LEU A 515 -30.17 -12.52 5.50
CA LEU A 515 -30.13 -11.70 6.71
C LEU A 515 -30.10 -12.57 7.99
N PHE A 516 -30.81 -13.69 8.00
CA PHE A 516 -30.77 -14.68 9.08
C PHE A 516 -29.41 -15.38 9.19
N LEU A 517 -28.74 -15.69 8.07
CA LEU A 517 -27.38 -16.25 8.09
C LEU A 517 -26.37 -15.23 8.65
N ILE A 518 -26.48 -13.95 8.29
CA ILE A 518 -25.64 -12.85 8.81
C ILE A 518 -25.86 -12.63 10.32
N ASP A 519 -27.12 -12.64 10.77
CA ASP A 519 -27.48 -12.63 12.20
C ASP A 519 -26.84 -13.81 12.94
N GLN A 520 -27.08 -15.03 12.47
CA GLN A 520 -26.60 -16.23 13.14
C GLN A 520 -25.07 -16.37 13.12
N TYR A 521 -24.36 -15.78 12.14
CA TYR A 521 -22.90 -15.65 12.18
C TYR A 521 -22.43 -14.79 13.37
N LEU A 522 -23.03 -13.62 13.58
CA LEU A 522 -22.74 -12.73 14.72
C LEU A 522 -23.07 -13.41 16.06
N MET A 523 -24.23 -14.10 16.13
CA MET A 523 -24.66 -14.84 17.32
C MET A 523 -23.74 -16.02 17.66
N LYS A 524 -23.14 -16.67 16.66
CA LYS A 524 -22.14 -17.74 16.83
C LYS A 524 -20.75 -17.23 17.22
N GLY A 525 -20.55 -15.91 17.39
CA GLY A 525 -19.30 -15.31 17.85
C GLY A 525 -18.43 -14.65 16.77
N GLY A 526 -18.93 -14.50 15.54
CA GLY A 526 -18.24 -13.80 14.46
C GLY A 526 -18.17 -12.28 14.66
N SER A 527 -17.31 -11.60 13.91
CA SER A 527 -17.25 -10.13 13.88
C SER A 527 -17.60 -9.60 12.49
N LEU A 528 -18.48 -8.61 12.42
CA LEU A 528 -18.95 -8.02 11.17
C LEU A 528 -18.18 -6.73 10.84
N VAL A 529 -17.85 -6.56 9.56
CA VAL A 529 -17.38 -5.30 8.97
C VAL A 529 -18.38 -4.88 7.89
N VAL A 530 -18.99 -3.71 8.03
CA VAL A 530 -20.09 -3.26 7.17
C VAL A 530 -19.76 -1.90 6.57
N PHE A 531 -19.42 -1.91 5.29
CA PHE A 531 -19.34 -0.73 4.43
C PHE A 531 -20.69 -0.61 3.71
N HIS A 532 -21.52 0.35 4.11
CA HIS A 532 -22.86 0.52 3.55
C HIS A 532 -22.99 1.89 2.86
N ASP A 533 -23.41 1.88 1.59
CA ASP A 533 -23.81 3.09 0.86
C ASP A 533 -25.34 3.17 0.80
N SER A 534 -25.94 4.21 1.37
CA SER A 534 -27.41 4.40 1.34
C SER A 534 -27.95 4.88 -0.01
N PHE A 535 -27.07 5.16 -0.97
CA PHE A 535 -27.41 5.53 -2.34
C PHE A 535 -26.50 4.80 -3.33
N LYS A 536 -27.04 4.45 -4.50
CA LYS A 536 -26.28 3.90 -5.63
C LYS A 536 -26.46 4.74 -6.88
N GLU A 537 -25.44 4.74 -7.72
CA GLU A 537 -25.45 5.42 -9.01
C GLU A 537 -26.22 4.59 -10.05
N GLU A 538 -27.20 5.20 -10.71
CA GLU A 538 -27.94 4.63 -11.82
C GLU A 538 -27.64 5.41 -13.11
N GLN A 539 -27.21 4.72 -14.15
CA GLN A 539 -26.89 5.35 -15.43
C GLN A 539 -28.16 5.80 -16.15
N ALA A 540 -28.16 7.05 -16.63
CA ALA A 540 -29.25 7.58 -17.42
C ALA A 540 -29.49 6.77 -18.71
N ALA A 541 -30.73 6.30 -18.90
CA ALA A 541 -31.13 5.50 -20.05
C ALA A 541 -30.72 6.17 -21.38
N GLY A 542 -29.92 5.46 -22.18
CA GLY A 542 -29.32 5.97 -23.42
C GLY A 542 -27.87 6.46 -23.32
N GLY A 543 -27.22 6.35 -22.15
CA GLY A 543 -25.76 6.44 -22.01
C GLY A 543 -25.13 7.83 -22.21
N GLY A 544 -25.95 8.89 -22.28
CA GLY A 544 -25.50 10.28 -22.49
C GLY A 544 -26.11 11.31 -21.54
N GLY A 545 -26.87 10.87 -20.52
CA GLY A 545 -27.40 11.75 -19.47
C GLY A 545 -26.47 11.85 -18.26
N VAL A 546 -26.77 12.78 -17.36
CA VAL A 546 -26.13 12.85 -16.03
C VAL A 546 -26.66 11.67 -15.20
N PRO A 547 -25.80 10.89 -14.51
CA PRO A 547 -26.25 9.78 -13.67
C PRO A 547 -27.11 10.26 -12.50
N THR A 548 -28.09 9.43 -12.11
CA THR A 548 -29.02 9.68 -11.01
C THR A 548 -28.65 8.85 -9.78
N TRP A 549 -28.91 9.38 -8.59
CA TRP A 549 -28.60 8.71 -7.32
C TRP A 549 -29.89 8.24 -6.67
N VAL A 550 -30.07 6.93 -6.56
CA VAL A 550 -31.28 6.29 -6.00
C VAL A 550 -30.96 5.64 -4.66
N LYS A 551 -31.95 5.59 -3.76
CA LYS A 551 -31.79 4.98 -2.43
C LYS A 551 -31.48 3.49 -2.57
N ASN A 552 -30.53 3.01 -1.77
CA ASN A 552 -30.03 1.64 -1.80
C ASN A 552 -30.54 0.91 -0.54
N GLU A 553 -31.69 0.26 -0.68
CA GLU A 553 -32.35 -0.50 0.39
C GLU A 553 -31.94 -1.97 0.27
N THR A 554 -30.93 -2.38 1.03
CA THR A 554 -30.34 -3.74 0.95
C THR A 554 -30.93 -4.70 1.98
N GLY A 555 -31.56 -4.19 3.03
CA GLY A 555 -32.08 -4.95 4.16
C GLY A 555 -31.10 -5.06 5.34
N ILE A 556 -29.80 -4.83 5.14
CA ILE A 556 -28.79 -4.89 6.21
C ILE A 556 -29.02 -3.81 7.28
N GLU A 557 -29.61 -2.68 6.88
CA GLU A 557 -29.82 -1.49 7.71
C GLU A 557 -30.69 -1.84 8.91
N ARG A 558 -31.68 -2.74 8.71
CA ARG A 558 -32.57 -3.27 9.75
C ARG A 558 -31.83 -4.09 10.81
N LEU A 559 -30.79 -4.83 10.43
CA LEU A 559 -29.96 -5.58 11.38
C LEU A 559 -29.07 -4.63 12.18
N ILE A 560 -28.40 -3.69 11.52
CA ILE A 560 -27.48 -2.75 12.20
C ILE A 560 -28.24 -1.79 13.13
N GLU A 561 -29.46 -1.36 12.75
CA GLU A 561 -30.35 -0.61 13.63
C GLU A 561 -30.80 -1.46 14.84
N HIS A 562 -31.15 -2.74 14.65
CA HIS A 562 -31.45 -3.66 15.76
C HIS A 562 -30.28 -3.86 16.72
N TYR A 563 -29.04 -3.85 16.22
CA TYR A 563 -27.83 -3.94 17.03
C TYR A 563 -27.42 -2.61 17.69
N GLY A 564 -28.20 -1.53 17.49
CA GLY A 564 -28.06 -0.27 18.22
C GLY A 564 -27.38 0.88 17.47
N VAL A 565 -27.21 0.81 16.14
CA VAL A 565 -26.80 1.97 15.32
C VAL A 565 -27.67 2.10 14.08
N ARG A 566 -28.50 3.14 14.03
CA ARG A 566 -29.30 3.49 12.85
C ARG A 566 -28.40 4.17 11.80
N ILE A 567 -28.46 3.69 10.57
CA ILE A 567 -27.93 4.38 9.39
C ILE A 567 -29.01 5.32 8.87
N ASP A 568 -28.67 6.58 8.62
CA ASP A 568 -29.60 7.56 8.06
C ASP A 568 -29.47 7.63 6.52
N PRO A 569 -30.55 7.51 5.73
CA PRO A 569 -30.51 7.50 4.28
C PRO A 569 -30.36 8.92 3.69
N SER A 570 -29.26 9.57 4.05
CA SER A 570 -28.80 10.87 3.57
C SER A 570 -27.28 10.87 3.39
N ILE A 571 -26.74 11.79 2.59
CA ILE A 571 -25.29 11.96 2.36
C ILE A 571 -24.78 13.18 3.13
N VAL A 572 -23.69 13.02 3.88
CA VAL A 572 -23.02 14.11 4.59
C VAL A 572 -22.15 14.94 3.64
N MET A 573 -22.41 16.23 3.61
CA MET A 573 -21.63 17.24 2.91
C MET A 573 -20.99 18.20 3.92
N ASP A 574 -19.80 18.73 3.63
CA ASP A 574 -19.03 19.54 4.58
C ASP A 574 -18.32 20.73 3.92
N LYS A 575 -18.27 21.89 4.58
CA LYS A 575 -17.40 23.01 4.16
C LYS A 575 -15.91 22.68 4.32
N VAL A 576 -15.56 21.81 5.27
CA VAL A 576 -14.22 21.26 5.46
C VAL A 576 -14.09 19.99 4.61
N SER A 577 -13.88 20.18 3.30
CA SER A 577 -13.83 19.06 2.33
C SER A 577 -12.66 19.16 1.35
N PHE A 578 -12.51 18.14 0.49
CA PHE A 578 -11.51 18.15 -0.57
C PHE A 578 -11.68 19.34 -1.54
N VAL A 579 -10.57 19.90 -1.98
CA VAL A 579 -10.51 21.01 -2.96
C VAL A 579 -9.82 20.52 -4.22
N SER A 580 -10.59 20.32 -5.27
CA SER A 580 -10.05 20.02 -6.60
C SER A 580 -9.37 21.26 -7.18
N ARG A 581 -8.24 21.07 -7.86
CA ARG A 581 -7.48 22.13 -8.53
C ARG A 581 -7.26 21.77 -9.99
N THR A 582 -8.09 22.32 -10.87
CA THR A 582 -7.95 22.11 -12.31
C THR A 582 -7.14 23.25 -12.91
N GLN A 583 -5.93 22.95 -13.40
CA GLN A 583 -5.16 23.90 -14.20
C GLN A 583 -5.69 23.90 -15.64
N ASN A 584 -6.16 25.05 -16.10
CA ASN A 584 -6.70 25.20 -17.45
C ASN A 584 -5.56 25.10 -18.48
N GLN A 585 -5.61 24.15 -19.42
CA GLN A 585 -4.55 24.01 -20.43
C GLN A 585 -4.41 25.26 -21.33
N ASN A 586 -5.47 26.07 -21.44
CA ASN A 586 -5.51 27.28 -22.25
C ASN A 586 -5.31 28.58 -21.44
N SER A 587 -5.10 28.53 -20.12
CA SER A 587 -4.76 29.74 -19.34
C SER A 587 -4.01 29.42 -18.05
N SER A 588 -3.10 30.30 -17.64
CA SER A 588 -2.31 30.15 -16.39
C SER A 588 -3.13 30.28 -15.09
N ALA A 589 -4.46 30.24 -15.17
CA ALA A 589 -5.35 30.26 -14.02
C ALA A 589 -5.75 28.82 -13.65
N SER A 590 -5.50 28.46 -12.38
CA SER A 590 -6.08 27.27 -11.75
C SER A 590 -7.46 27.62 -11.19
N THR A 591 -8.48 26.85 -11.54
CA THR A 591 -9.76 26.90 -10.82
C THR A 591 -9.68 25.99 -9.60
N GLU A 592 -9.94 26.54 -8.42
CA GLU A 592 -10.21 25.74 -7.22
C GLU A 592 -11.71 25.46 -7.14
N GLN A 593 -12.11 24.19 -6.95
CA GLN A 593 -13.49 23.77 -6.75
C GLN A 593 -13.62 22.98 -5.46
N GLN A 594 -14.50 23.43 -4.56
CA GLN A 594 -14.85 22.70 -3.35
C GLN A 594 -15.69 21.47 -3.71
N VAL A 595 -15.36 20.32 -3.12
CA VAL A 595 -16.06 19.04 -3.37
C VAL A 595 -16.76 18.65 -2.07
N TYR A 596 -17.95 19.22 -1.82
CA TYR A 596 -18.60 19.18 -0.50
C TYR A 596 -18.92 17.76 0.01
N TYR A 597 -19.26 16.83 -0.90
CA TYR A 597 -19.50 15.41 -0.61
C TYR A 597 -18.22 14.59 -0.36
N VAL A 598 -17.04 15.23 -0.29
CA VAL A 598 -15.79 14.58 0.14
C VAL A 598 -15.23 15.26 1.42
N PRO A 599 -15.92 15.17 2.58
CA PRO A 599 -15.41 15.68 3.86
C PRO A 599 -13.96 15.29 4.15
N LEU A 600 -13.16 16.27 4.57
CA LEU A 600 -11.81 16.09 5.09
C LEU A 600 -11.90 16.05 6.62
N ILE A 601 -11.95 14.84 7.15
CA ILE A 601 -12.05 14.57 8.58
C ILE A 601 -10.72 14.90 9.25
N GLU A 602 -10.62 16.06 9.89
CA GLU A 602 -9.38 16.50 10.55
C GLU A 602 -9.09 15.70 11.84
N ASN A 603 -7.81 15.66 12.24
CA ASN A 603 -7.32 15.00 13.47
C ASN A 603 -8.09 15.34 14.77
N GLN A 604 -8.82 16.47 14.83
CA GLN A 604 -9.65 16.83 15.98
C GLN A 604 -11.00 16.08 16.05
N ASN A 605 -11.49 15.60 14.89
CA ASN A 605 -12.72 14.83 14.75
C ASN A 605 -12.48 13.31 14.78
N ILE A 606 -11.22 12.87 14.66
CA ILE A 606 -10.80 11.47 14.80
C ILE A 606 -10.60 11.14 16.29
N ASN A 607 -11.11 9.99 16.75
CA ASN A 607 -11.06 9.60 18.15
C ASN A 607 -9.66 9.11 18.58
N ALA A 608 -8.76 10.05 18.84
CA ALA A 608 -7.39 9.79 19.29
C ALA A 608 -7.26 9.16 20.70
N LYS A 609 -8.37 8.84 21.39
CA LYS A 609 -8.36 7.97 22.58
C LYS A 609 -8.10 6.52 22.20
N LEU A 610 -8.59 6.09 21.03
CA LEU A 610 -8.44 4.73 20.53
C LEU A 610 -6.95 4.50 20.17
N PRO A 611 -6.25 3.53 20.80
CA PRO A 611 -4.80 3.37 20.62
C PRO A 611 -4.35 2.99 19.21
N TYR A 612 -5.30 2.64 18.34
CA TYR A 612 -5.12 2.30 16.93
C TYR A 612 -5.43 3.50 15.98
N LEU A 613 -6.13 4.55 16.43
CA LEU A 613 -6.39 5.76 15.63
C LEU A 613 -5.51 6.97 15.98
N ASN A 614 -4.83 6.95 17.13
CA ASN A 614 -4.17 8.14 17.70
C ASN A 614 -3.11 8.83 16.80
N ASN A 615 -2.57 8.16 15.78
CA ASN A 615 -1.66 8.74 14.79
C ASN A 615 -2.24 8.87 13.35
N VAL A 616 -3.51 8.52 13.12
CA VAL A 616 -4.24 8.93 11.90
C VAL A 616 -4.47 10.46 11.99
N LYS A 617 -4.23 11.22 10.92
CA LYS A 617 -4.18 12.70 10.97
C LYS A 617 -5.16 13.43 10.04
N GLY A 618 -5.73 12.72 9.09
CA GLY A 618 -6.89 13.13 8.28
C GLY A 618 -7.59 11.88 7.77
N ILE A 619 -8.82 11.98 7.28
CA ILE A 619 -9.48 10.92 6.47
C ILE A 619 -10.26 11.66 5.37
N PHE A 620 -10.20 11.18 4.13
CA PHE A 620 -11.14 11.62 3.09
C PHE A 620 -12.33 10.69 3.09
N PHE A 621 -13.47 11.17 3.59
CA PHE A 621 -14.72 10.41 3.56
C PHE A 621 -15.49 10.82 2.30
N ILE A 622 -16.02 9.88 1.52
CA ILE A 622 -16.66 10.17 0.22
C ILE A 622 -18.12 9.73 0.29
N ALA A 623 -19.03 10.63 -0.07
CA ALA A 623 -20.46 10.39 -0.33
C ALA A 623 -21.23 9.63 0.77
N GLY A 624 -20.71 9.62 2.00
CA GLY A 624 -21.18 8.70 3.02
C GLY A 624 -22.29 9.22 3.93
N SER A 625 -23.00 8.28 4.52
CA SER A 625 -24.18 8.48 5.37
C SER A 625 -23.86 8.62 6.86
N PRO A 626 -24.66 9.42 7.60
CA PRO A 626 -24.46 9.60 9.03
C PRO A 626 -25.06 8.45 9.86
N LEU A 627 -24.38 8.13 10.97
CA LEU A 627 -24.71 7.05 11.89
C LEU A 627 -25.20 7.61 13.23
N PHE A 628 -26.28 7.02 13.76
CA PHE A 628 -26.91 7.44 15.01
C PHE A 628 -27.00 6.26 15.98
N PRO A 629 -26.25 6.25 17.10
CA PRO A 629 -26.38 5.20 18.12
C PRO A 629 -27.70 5.31 18.86
N ASP A 630 -28.33 4.17 19.17
CA ASP A 630 -29.50 4.06 20.03
C ASP A 630 -29.05 3.74 21.46
N GLU A 631 -28.94 4.77 22.29
CA GLU A 631 -28.50 4.65 23.69
C GLU A 631 -29.43 3.76 24.55
N GLU A 632 -30.71 3.57 24.17
CA GLU A 632 -31.62 2.67 24.88
C GLU A 632 -31.30 1.20 24.56
N VAL A 633 -31.15 0.86 23.27
CA VAL A 633 -30.75 -0.48 22.81
C VAL A 633 -29.36 -0.85 23.32
N LEU A 634 -28.40 0.06 23.23
CA LEU A 634 -27.02 -0.17 23.65
C LEU A 634 -26.92 -0.40 25.17
N THR A 635 -27.57 0.45 25.97
CA THR A 635 -27.58 0.33 27.44
C THR A 635 -28.33 -0.92 27.91
N ALA A 636 -29.39 -1.34 27.21
CA ALA A 636 -30.18 -2.52 27.58
C ALA A 636 -29.44 -3.85 27.38
N ASN A 637 -28.44 -3.90 26.50
CA ASN A 637 -27.73 -5.12 26.10
C ASN A 637 -26.22 -5.12 26.48
N ASP A 638 -25.77 -4.13 27.28
CA ASP A 638 -24.36 -3.90 27.66
C ASP A 638 -23.41 -3.79 26.44
N ILE A 639 -23.91 -3.18 25.35
CA ILE A 639 -23.14 -2.98 24.12
C ILE A 639 -22.34 -1.68 24.23
N THR A 640 -21.02 -1.80 24.24
CA THR A 640 -20.11 -0.66 24.23
C THR A 640 -19.90 -0.13 22.81
N THR A 641 -19.86 1.20 22.65
CA THR A 641 -19.63 1.85 21.34
C THR A 641 -18.37 2.71 21.32
N GLU A 642 -17.48 2.42 20.39
CA GLU A 642 -16.27 3.18 20.08
C GLU A 642 -16.48 3.96 18.78
N ARG A 643 -16.92 5.23 18.88
CA ARG A 643 -16.93 6.14 17.72
C ARG A 643 -15.51 6.29 17.18
N LEU A 644 -15.30 6.04 15.89
CA LEU A 644 -13.99 6.19 15.26
C LEU A 644 -13.72 7.65 14.84
N PHE A 645 -14.68 8.29 14.16
CA PHE A 645 -14.60 9.69 13.74
C PHE A 645 -15.97 10.31 13.40
N SER A 646 -16.01 11.65 13.31
CA SER A 646 -17.17 12.45 12.91
C SER A 646 -16.83 13.48 11.82
N SER A 647 -17.83 14.06 11.16
CA SER A 647 -17.67 15.21 10.25
C SER A 647 -17.29 16.49 11.01
N SER A 648 -16.99 17.60 10.31
CA SER A 648 -16.73 18.88 10.99
C SER A 648 -18.00 19.46 11.65
N VAL A 649 -17.93 20.62 12.30
CA VAL A 649 -19.14 21.33 12.79
C VAL A 649 -19.81 22.18 11.69
N GLN A 650 -19.30 22.13 10.46
CA GLN A 650 -19.76 22.87 9.30
C GLN A 650 -20.34 21.92 8.22
N SER A 651 -20.86 20.77 8.65
CA SER A 651 -21.50 19.79 7.80
C SER A 651 -23.02 19.94 7.78
N TRP A 652 -23.65 19.40 6.74
CA TRP A 652 -25.10 19.21 6.60
C TRP A 652 -25.34 17.87 5.89
N ASN A 653 -26.56 17.36 5.92
CA ASN A 653 -26.94 16.13 5.22
C ASN A 653 -27.96 16.39 4.10
N VAL A 654 -27.99 15.52 3.09
CA VAL A 654 -28.90 15.62 1.93
C VAL A 654 -29.55 14.25 1.68
N SER A 655 -30.88 14.18 1.83
CA SER A 655 -31.68 12.95 1.73
C SER A 655 -32.37 12.74 0.38
N ASP A 656 -32.57 13.82 -0.38
CA ASP A 656 -33.43 13.87 -1.57
C ASP A 656 -32.77 14.78 -2.64
N ASP A 657 -33.11 14.56 -3.92
CA ASP A 657 -32.47 15.19 -5.09
C ASP A 657 -30.92 15.13 -5.07
N VAL A 658 -30.37 14.00 -4.58
CA VAL A 658 -28.93 13.78 -4.41
C VAL A 658 -28.17 13.96 -5.73
N THR A 659 -27.17 14.84 -5.71
CA THR A 659 -26.20 15.01 -6.80
C THR A 659 -24.79 15.12 -6.26
N LEU A 660 -23.87 14.33 -6.82
CA LEU A 660 -22.43 14.40 -6.53
C LEU A 660 -21.66 15.25 -7.56
N VAL A 661 -22.34 16.16 -8.27
CA VAL A 661 -21.72 17.05 -9.26
C VAL A 661 -21.23 18.33 -8.55
N PRO A 662 -19.91 18.56 -8.39
CA PRO A 662 -19.39 19.55 -7.43
C PRO A 662 -19.84 21.00 -7.65
N TYR A 663 -20.21 21.36 -8.88
CA TYR A 663 -20.62 22.71 -9.28
C TYR A 663 -22.15 22.93 -9.28
N LEU A 664 -22.95 21.88 -9.05
CA LEU A 664 -24.39 21.99 -8.85
C LEU A 664 -24.76 22.11 -7.36
N ILE A 665 -23.91 21.55 -6.47
CA ILE A 665 -24.09 21.61 -5.02
C ILE A 665 -23.87 23.04 -4.50
N GLN A 666 -24.82 23.56 -3.75
CA GLN A 666 -24.73 24.83 -3.03
C GLN A 666 -24.90 24.57 -1.53
N PRO A 667 -24.04 25.12 -0.65
CA PRO A 667 -24.16 24.95 0.80
C PRO A 667 -25.35 25.77 1.36
N PRO A 668 -26.01 25.31 2.44
CA PRO A 668 -27.15 26.02 3.05
C PRO A 668 -26.83 27.46 3.52
N ASN A 669 -27.85 28.32 3.53
CA ASN A 669 -27.76 29.67 4.07
C ASN A 669 -27.39 29.65 5.56
N GLU A 670 -26.39 30.44 5.97
CA GLU A 670 -25.87 30.45 7.36
C GLU A 670 -26.83 31.04 8.40
N GLU A 671 -27.95 31.65 7.96
CA GLU A 671 -28.97 32.24 8.83
C GLU A 671 -30.24 31.38 8.97
N GLU A 672 -30.40 30.32 8.15
CA GLU A 672 -31.67 29.56 8.06
C GLU A 672 -31.55 28.06 8.38
N ASP A 673 -30.37 27.43 8.26
CA ASP A 673 -30.24 25.97 8.44
C ASP A 673 -29.08 25.45 9.29
N ASN A 674 -29.26 24.25 9.83
CA ASN A 674 -28.53 23.73 10.99
C ASN A 674 -27.23 23.00 10.61
N TYR A 675 -26.14 23.76 10.42
CA TYR A 675 -24.79 23.19 10.39
C TYR A 675 -24.48 22.41 11.68
N THR A 676 -24.03 21.16 11.57
CA THR A 676 -23.72 20.28 12.70
C THR A 676 -22.61 19.28 12.36
N SER A 677 -22.16 18.53 13.37
CA SER A 677 -21.28 17.37 13.21
C SER A 677 -22.09 16.09 13.26
N PHE A 678 -21.81 15.18 12.34
CA PHE A 678 -22.41 13.86 12.24
C PHE A 678 -21.36 12.78 12.49
N ASP A 679 -21.75 11.69 13.12
CA ASP A 679 -20.85 10.57 13.40
C ASP A 679 -20.89 9.58 12.22
N LEU A 680 -19.72 9.09 11.77
CA LEU A 680 -19.58 8.49 10.43
C LEU A 680 -19.10 7.03 10.44
N ALA A 681 -18.51 6.60 11.57
CA ALA A 681 -17.99 5.25 11.74
C ALA A 681 -17.95 4.86 13.23
N TYR A 682 -18.38 3.63 13.53
CA TYR A 682 -18.44 3.07 14.89
C TYR A 682 -17.90 1.64 14.92
N VAL A 683 -17.26 1.27 16.03
CA VAL A 683 -17.10 -0.14 16.43
C VAL A 683 -17.98 -0.41 17.65
N LEU A 684 -18.89 -1.37 17.54
CA LEU A 684 -19.74 -1.87 18.61
C LEU A 684 -19.15 -3.18 19.17
N LYS A 685 -19.20 -3.39 20.49
CA LYS A 685 -18.70 -4.61 21.16
C LYS A 685 -19.60 -4.98 22.36
N GLY A 686 -20.09 -6.20 22.40
CA GLY A 686 -20.95 -6.70 23.49
C GLY A 686 -21.87 -7.85 23.06
N SER A 687 -22.78 -8.26 23.94
CA SER A 687 -23.68 -9.40 23.72
C SER A 687 -24.98 -9.03 22.99
N PHE A 688 -24.85 -8.75 21.68
CA PHE A 688 -25.96 -8.43 20.78
C PHE A 688 -27.10 -9.47 20.86
N PRO A 689 -28.38 -9.04 20.93
CA PRO A 689 -29.53 -9.93 20.74
C PRO A 689 -29.71 -10.28 19.25
N SER A 690 -30.28 -11.45 18.96
CA SER A 690 -30.67 -11.82 17.58
C SER A 690 -31.92 -11.07 17.12
N TYR A 691 -31.88 -10.53 15.91
CA TYR A 691 -33.03 -9.96 15.22
C TYR A 691 -34.11 -11.01 14.94
N PHE A 692 -33.76 -12.29 14.92
CA PHE A 692 -34.67 -13.43 14.72
C PHE A 692 -35.10 -14.11 16.02
N LYS A 693 -34.71 -13.59 17.19
CA LYS A 693 -35.17 -14.07 18.51
C LYS A 693 -36.70 -14.10 18.59
N GLY A 694 -37.27 -15.28 18.71
CA GLY A 694 -38.73 -15.49 18.79
C GLY A 694 -39.49 -15.34 17.46
N LYS A 695 -38.79 -15.32 16.32
CA LYS A 695 -39.38 -15.51 14.99
C LYS A 695 -39.26 -16.98 14.57
N ASP A 696 -40.04 -17.38 13.57
CA ASP A 696 -39.77 -18.60 12.81
C ASP A 696 -38.53 -18.39 11.91
N ILE A 697 -37.87 -19.48 11.52
CA ILE A 697 -36.71 -19.44 10.62
C ILE A 697 -37.19 -19.14 9.19
N PRO A 698 -36.62 -18.16 8.48
CA PRO A 698 -37.02 -17.85 7.11
C PRO A 698 -36.81 -19.05 6.16
N GLU A 699 -37.74 -19.25 5.22
CA GLU A 699 -37.60 -20.24 4.17
C GLU A 699 -36.51 -19.80 3.16
N ARG A 700 -35.71 -20.76 2.69
CA ARG A 700 -34.69 -20.51 1.65
C ARG A 700 -35.36 -20.39 0.28
N GLU A 701 -35.34 -19.21 -0.31
CA GLU A 701 -35.84 -19.01 -1.68
C GLU A 701 -34.96 -19.79 -2.69
N PHE A 702 -35.55 -20.79 -3.35
CA PHE A 702 -34.90 -21.52 -4.44
C PHE A 702 -34.97 -20.68 -5.73
N SER A 703 -33.90 -19.93 -5.99
CA SER A 703 -33.70 -19.17 -7.23
C SER A 703 -33.49 -20.12 -8.42
N GLU A 704 -34.54 -20.30 -9.23
CA GLU A 704 -34.56 -21.11 -10.45
C GLU A 704 -33.80 -20.40 -11.59
N LYS A 705 -32.46 -20.31 -11.46
CA LYS A 705 -31.58 -19.53 -12.37
C LYS A 705 -30.23 -20.18 -12.73
N VAL A 706 -30.17 -21.52 -12.81
CA VAL A 706 -28.99 -22.23 -13.38
C VAL A 706 -29.41 -23.45 -14.22
N SER A 707 -29.98 -23.24 -15.42
CA SER A 707 -30.01 -24.26 -16.50
C SER A 707 -30.53 -23.75 -17.87
N GLU A 708 -30.17 -22.55 -18.31
CA GLU A 708 -30.30 -22.15 -19.73
C GLU A 708 -28.95 -21.63 -20.24
N SER A 709 -27.99 -22.55 -20.38
CA SER A 709 -26.79 -22.34 -21.19
C SER A 709 -27.14 -22.44 -22.68
N GLU A 710 -26.56 -21.58 -23.50
CA GLU A 710 -26.95 -21.36 -24.90
C GLU A 710 -26.61 -22.56 -25.82
N ASP A 711 -27.62 -23.38 -26.14
CA ASP A 711 -27.52 -24.48 -27.12
C ASP A 711 -28.57 -24.34 -28.26
N ASP A 712 -28.54 -23.19 -28.95
CA ASP A 712 -29.08 -23.11 -30.32
C ASP A 712 -28.20 -22.22 -31.22
N HIS A 713 -27.41 -22.88 -32.08
CA HIS A 713 -26.76 -22.28 -33.24
C HIS A 713 -27.29 -22.89 -34.55
N GLY A 714 -28.60 -23.01 -34.64
CA GLY A 714 -29.33 -23.40 -35.84
C GLY A 714 -28.98 -22.51 -37.04
N HIS A 715 -28.40 -23.13 -38.07
CA HIS A 715 -27.97 -22.43 -39.28
C HIS A 715 -29.13 -21.76 -40.04
N SER A 716 -29.17 -20.43 -40.03
CA SER A 716 -30.04 -19.64 -40.90
C SER A 716 -29.51 -19.65 -42.34
N HIS A 717 -29.94 -20.64 -43.13
CA HIS A 717 -29.92 -20.59 -44.59
C HIS A 717 -31.34 -20.37 -45.11
N GLY A 718 -31.62 -19.17 -45.61
CA GLY A 718 -32.89 -18.86 -46.27
C GLY A 718 -32.77 -18.97 -47.79
N ASP A 719 -33.68 -19.75 -48.42
CA ASP A 719 -34.28 -19.42 -49.72
C ASP A 719 -35.45 -20.35 -50.08
N GLY A 720 -36.51 -19.80 -50.68
CA GLY A 720 -37.33 -20.50 -51.69
C GLY A 720 -38.55 -21.36 -51.31
N HIS A 721 -39.73 -20.72 -51.28
CA HIS A 721 -41.04 -21.19 -51.78
C HIS A 721 -41.90 -22.27 -51.07
N ASP A 722 -43.16 -21.85 -50.82
CA ASP A 722 -44.46 -22.53 -51.04
C ASP A 722 -44.52 -24.07 -51.03
N HIS A 723 -45.34 -24.71 -50.18
CA HIS A 723 -46.80 -24.73 -50.39
C HIS A 723 -47.64 -25.17 -49.16
N SER A 724 -48.96 -25.05 -49.31
CA SER A 724 -50.06 -25.47 -48.41
C SER A 724 -49.95 -26.89 -47.85
N GLY A 725 -50.35 -27.07 -46.57
CA GLY A 725 -50.47 -28.38 -45.91
C GLY A 725 -51.85 -29.04 -46.01
N GLU A 726 -52.00 -30.21 -45.38
CA GLU A 726 -53.27 -30.94 -45.17
C GLU A 726 -53.17 -31.86 -43.92
N GLU A 727 -54.27 -32.52 -43.53
CA GLU A 727 -54.39 -33.35 -42.30
C GLU A 727 -53.92 -34.83 -42.46
N PHE A 728 -54.15 -35.64 -41.41
CA PHE A 728 -53.94 -37.10 -41.26
C PHE A 728 -52.49 -37.57 -40.97
N GLY A 729 -52.24 -38.62 -40.16
CA GLY A 729 -53.12 -39.33 -39.21
C GLY A 729 -53.05 -40.87 -39.27
N LEU A 730 -52.51 -41.49 -38.21
CA LEU A 730 -52.45 -42.96 -37.96
C LEU A 730 -51.52 -43.73 -38.95
N GLU A 731 -50.98 -44.93 -38.68
CA GLU A 731 -51.08 -45.88 -37.54
C GLU A 731 -49.85 -46.84 -37.51
N ALA A 732 -49.54 -47.45 -36.35
CA ALA A 732 -48.65 -48.62 -36.15
C ALA A 732 -47.13 -48.43 -36.50
N GLU A 733 -46.18 -49.31 -36.13
CA GLU A 733 -46.23 -50.65 -35.48
C GLU A 733 -45.36 -50.72 -34.19
N GLU A 734 -45.52 -51.78 -33.41
CA GLU A 734 -44.71 -52.12 -32.22
C GLU A 734 -43.44 -52.90 -32.61
N ASP A 735 -42.33 -52.73 -31.87
CA ASP A 735 -41.40 -53.84 -31.64
C ASP A 735 -40.71 -53.70 -30.26
N HIS A 736 -40.32 -54.83 -29.66
CA HIS A 736 -39.81 -54.90 -28.29
C HIS A 736 -38.30 -55.18 -28.24
N ALA A 737 -37.58 -54.40 -27.43
CA ALA A 737 -36.28 -54.77 -26.88
C ALA A 737 -36.28 -54.53 -25.36
N GLU A 738 -35.75 -55.48 -24.60
CA GLU A 738 -35.64 -55.41 -23.14
C GLU A 738 -34.24 -54.91 -22.76
N ASP A 739 -34.11 -53.63 -22.38
CA ASP A 739 -32.88 -53.12 -21.76
C ASP A 739 -32.90 -53.29 -20.23
N GLU A 740 -31.78 -53.73 -19.66
CA GLU A 740 -31.64 -53.92 -18.22
C GLU A 740 -31.64 -52.56 -17.50
N VAL A 741 -32.58 -52.37 -16.57
CA VAL A 741 -32.56 -51.23 -15.64
C VAL A 741 -31.42 -51.44 -14.63
N VAL A 742 -30.21 -51.08 -15.06
CA VAL A 742 -29.07 -50.89 -14.16
C VAL A 742 -29.45 -49.78 -13.16
N PRO A 743 -29.54 -50.07 -11.85
CA PRO A 743 -29.89 -49.05 -10.88
C PRO A 743 -28.74 -48.04 -10.80
N ALA A 744 -29.04 -46.77 -11.10
CA ALA A 744 -28.07 -45.68 -11.00
C ALA A 744 -27.39 -45.69 -9.61
N PRO A 745 -26.06 -45.47 -9.54
CA PRO A 745 -25.32 -45.56 -8.28
C PRO A 745 -25.86 -44.53 -7.28
N LYS A 746 -26.16 -44.99 -6.06
CA LYS A 746 -26.64 -44.16 -4.94
C LYS A 746 -25.50 -43.33 -4.32
N ALA A 747 -24.84 -42.52 -5.13
CA ALA A 747 -23.69 -41.71 -4.77
C ALA A 747 -23.96 -40.19 -4.82
N VAL A 748 -25.06 -39.75 -5.46
CA VAL A 748 -25.42 -38.32 -5.63
C VAL A 748 -26.38 -37.83 -4.52
N GLN A 749 -26.16 -38.28 -3.29
CA GLN A 749 -27.00 -37.91 -2.12
C GLN A 749 -26.20 -37.72 -0.81
N GLN A 750 -24.87 -37.66 -0.89
CA GLN A 750 -24.01 -37.39 0.28
C GLN A 750 -22.86 -36.45 -0.09
N PHE A 751 -23.15 -35.16 -0.33
CA PHE A 751 -22.27 -34.03 0.05
C PHE A 751 -23.00 -32.67 -0.03
N SER A 752 -24.17 -32.58 0.61
CA SER A 752 -24.79 -31.29 0.99
C SER A 752 -25.61 -31.37 2.28
N GLU A 753 -25.35 -32.37 3.14
CA GLU A 753 -25.88 -32.43 4.52
C GLU A 753 -25.13 -31.45 5.46
N GLN A 754 -24.99 -30.18 5.05
CA GLN A 754 -24.98 -29.10 6.04
C GLN A 754 -26.37 -29.08 6.66
N ALA A 755 -26.50 -29.64 7.86
CA ALA A 755 -27.78 -29.68 8.55
C ALA A 755 -28.34 -28.25 8.67
N GLU A 756 -29.55 -28.03 8.17
CA GLU A 756 -30.24 -26.74 8.30
C GLU A 756 -30.19 -26.29 9.77
N PRO A 757 -30.04 -24.98 10.04
CA PRO A 757 -29.84 -24.47 11.40
C PRO A 757 -31.10 -24.67 12.26
N THR A 758 -31.28 -25.86 12.82
CA THR A 758 -32.47 -26.30 13.57
C THR A 758 -32.79 -25.49 14.84
N THR A 759 -31.92 -24.59 15.25
CA THR A 759 -32.10 -23.71 16.41
C THR A 759 -31.55 -22.31 16.13
N ILE A 760 -32.35 -21.29 16.47
CA ILE A 760 -31.91 -19.88 16.48
C ILE A 760 -31.07 -19.66 17.75
N VAL A 761 -29.84 -19.19 17.60
CA VAL A 761 -29.02 -18.67 18.70
C VAL A 761 -29.52 -17.26 19.01
N GLU A 762 -30.08 -17.05 20.21
CA GLU A 762 -30.81 -15.82 20.55
C GLU A 762 -29.92 -14.62 20.95
N GLN A 763 -28.64 -14.84 21.24
CA GLN A 763 -27.73 -13.81 21.75
C GLN A 763 -26.25 -14.15 21.46
N ALA A 764 -25.47 -13.13 21.08
CA ALA A 764 -24.05 -13.21 20.79
C ALA A 764 -23.18 -13.22 22.07
N PRO A 765 -21.98 -13.82 22.06
CA PRO A 765 -21.00 -13.68 23.14
C PRO A 765 -20.43 -12.26 23.23
N GLU A 766 -19.96 -11.86 24.42
CA GLU A 766 -19.35 -10.55 24.69
C GLU A 766 -18.16 -10.20 23.75
N SER A 767 -17.56 -11.22 23.12
CA SER A 767 -16.44 -11.08 22.18
C SER A 767 -16.86 -10.63 20.78
N SER A 768 -18.14 -10.73 20.40
CA SER A 768 -18.64 -10.33 19.09
C SER A 768 -18.52 -8.82 18.89
N GLN A 769 -18.24 -8.40 17.65
CA GLN A 769 -17.98 -7.01 17.31
C GLN A 769 -18.62 -6.63 15.97
N ILE A 770 -19.00 -5.37 15.81
CA ILE A 770 -19.50 -4.81 14.55
C ILE A 770 -18.75 -3.53 14.27
N PHE A 771 -17.98 -3.47 13.18
CA PHE A 771 -17.49 -2.23 12.59
C PHE A 771 -18.48 -1.78 11.51
N VAL A 772 -19.16 -0.66 11.72
CA VAL A 772 -20.04 -0.04 10.72
C VAL A 772 -19.47 1.30 10.26
N ILE A 773 -19.53 1.54 8.96
CA ILE A 773 -19.12 2.77 8.30
C ILE A 773 -20.05 3.07 7.12
N GLY A 774 -20.59 4.29 7.08
CA GLY A 774 -21.62 4.67 6.10
C GLY A 774 -21.10 4.99 4.70
N SER A 775 -20.07 4.30 4.20
CA SER A 775 -19.51 4.48 2.85
C SER A 775 -18.62 3.30 2.45
N SER A 776 -18.80 2.73 1.25
CA SER A 776 -17.83 1.85 0.59
C SER A 776 -16.86 2.59 -0.34
N GLU A 777 -17.13 3.85 -0.71
CA GLU A 777 -16.14 4.68 -1.43
C GLU A 777 -14.81 4.80 -0.67
N ILE A 778 -14.82 4.61 0.66
CA ILE A 778 -13.62 4.66 1.50
C ILE A 778 -12.60 3.52 1.23
N ILE A 779 -13.02 2.39 0.64
CA ILE A 779 -12.12 1.27 0.27
C ILE A 779 -11.57 1.37 -1.16
N LYS A 780 -11.97 2.39 -1.93
CA LYS A 780 -11.61 2.51 -3.34
C LYS A 780 -10.24 3.18 -3.56
N ASN A 781 -9.67 2.93 -4.73
CA ASN A 781 -8.34 3.32 -5.19
C ASN A 781 -8.14 4.85 -5.31
N ASN A 782 -9.22 5.63 -5.22
CA ASN A 782 -9.21 7.09 -5.14
C ASN A 782 -8.72 7.61 -3.76
N VAL A 783 -8.84 6.81 -2.69
CA VAL A 783 -8.41 7.17 -1.33
C VAL A 783 -7.53 6.13 -0.63
N VAL A 784 -7.42 4.91 -1.19
CA VAL A 784 -6.47 3.86 -0.77
C VAL A 784 -5.34 3.75 -1.80
N ASP A 785 -4.08 3.81 -1.35
CA ASP A 785 -2.90 3.56 -2.21
C ASP A 785 -2.34 2.15 -1.98
N ASN A 786 -1.79 1.53 -3.03
CA ASN A 786 -1.25 0.15 -3.00
C ASN A 786 -0.16 -0.06 -1.92
N ALA A 787 0.51 1.01 -1.46
CA ALA A 787 1.49 0.91 -0.37
C ALA A 787 0.89 1.04 1.05
N GLY A 788 -0.43 1.22 1.19
CA GLY A 788 -1.13 1.28 2.48
C GLY A 788 -0.74 2.46 3.37
N ARG A 789 -0.32 3.58 2.76
CA ARG A 789 0.22 4.76 3.47
C ARG A 789 -0.81 5.87 3.62
N LEU A 790 -1.78 5.97 2.71
CA LEU A 790 -2.82 6.99 2.81
C LEU A 790 -3.59 6.81 4.12
N PRO A 791 -3.97 7.91 4.81
CA PRO A 791 -4.57 7.83 6.14
C PRO A 791 -5.84 6.96 6.21
N ASN A 792 -6.63 6.91 5.13
CA ASN A 792 -7.76 6.00 4.97
C ASN A 792 -7.31 4.52 5.08
N ALA A 793 -6.34 4.10 4.27
CA ALA A 793 -5.80 2.74 4.28
C ALA A 793 -5.25 2.36 5.66
N VAL A 794 -4.52 3.29 6.30
CA VAL A 794 -4.01 3.09 7.67
C VAL A 794 -5.15 2.96 8.68
N MET A 795 -6.20 3.79 8.60
CA MET A 795 -7.36 3.73 9.50
C MET A 795 -8.12 2.41 9.37
N LEU A 796 -8.39 1.97 8.12
CA LEU A 796 -9.11 0.74 7.82
C LEU A 796 -8.34 -0.49 8.33
N LEU A 797 -7.06 -0.62 7.95
CA LEU A 797 -6.18 -1.68 8.45
C LEU A 797 -6.06 -1.67 9.98
N ASN A 798 -5.93 -0.48 10.59
CA ASN A 798 -5.82 -0.36 12.03
C ASN A 798 -7.10 -0.77 12.76
N THR A 799 -8.26 -0.64 12.12
CA THR A 799 -9.55 -1.05 12.66
C THR A 799 -9.73 -2.57 12.49
N ILE A 800 -9.43 -3.12 11.31
CA ILE A 800 -9.50 -4.57 11.04
C ILE A 800 -8.49 -5.35 11.92
N ASP A 801 -7.26 -4.85 12.09
CA ASP A 801 -6.31 -5.37 13.08
C ASP A 801 -6.92 -5.37 14.49
N ALA A 802 -7.60 -4.28 14.89
CA ALA A 802 -8.16 -4.14 16.24
C ALA A 802 -9.36 -5.05 16.50
N LEU A 803 -10.18 -5.36 15.48
CA LEU A 803 -11.22 -6.39 15.56
C LEU A 803 -10.60 -7.78 15.82
N ASN A 804 -9.50 -8.09 15.12
CA ASN A 804 -8.67 -9.28 15.34
C ASN A 804 -7.83 -9.23 16.63
N GLY A 805 -7.99 -8.21 17.49
CA GLY A 805 -7.26 -8.04 18.76
C GLY A 805 -5.83 -7.52 18.64
N ASP A 806 -5.31 -7.29 17.43
CA ASP A 806 -3.91 -6.99 17.10
C ASP A 806 -3.51 -5.51 17.29
N ILE A 807 -4.03 -4.87 18.36
CA ILE A 807 -3.96 -3.41 18.60
C ILE A 807 -2.52 -2.85 18.63
N ASP A 808 -1.52 -3.64 19.06
CA ASP A 808 -0.11 -3.20 19.05
C ASP A 808 0.46 -3.11 17.62
N TRP A 809 -0.05 -3.88 16.64
CA TRP A 809 0.31 -3.78 15.21
C TRP A 809 -0.31 -2.56 14.55
N ALA A 810 -1.59 -2.31 14.80
CA ALA A 810 -2.28 -1.10 14.36
C ALA A 810 -1.56 0.17 14.84
N ARG A 811 -1.16 0.19 16.12
CA ARG A 811 -0.35 1.29 16.67
C ARG A 811 1.00 1.41 15.98
N MET A 812 1.67 0.29 15.67
CA MET A 812 2.96 0.25 14.97
C MET A 812 2.87 0.87 13.57
N ARG A 813 1.87 0.46 12.76
CA ARG A 813 1.58 1.02 11.43
C ARG A 813 1.38 2.53 11.50
N SER A 814 0.58 2.97 12.47
CA SER A 814 0.23 4.39 12.65
C SER A 814 1.42 5.31 12.95
N LYS A 815 2.52 4.81 13.56
CA LYS A 815 3.71 5.63 13.89
C LYS A 815 4.34 6.30 12.66
N GLY A 816 4.25 5.65 11.50
CA GLY A 816 4.95 6.06 10.29
C GLY A 816 4.44 7.37 9.70
N GLN A 817 3.19 7.75 10.00
CA GLN A 817 2.50 8.93 9.49
C GLN A 817 3.24 10.23 9.85
N ARG A 818 4.06 10.75 8.94
CA ARG A 818 4.61 12.11 9.06
C ARG A 818 3.66 13.13 8.46
N VAL A 819 3.53 14.27 9.13
CA VAL A 819 2.86 15.45 8.59
C VAL A 819 3.82 16.63 8.69
N ASN A 820 3.73 17.54 7.72
CA ASN A 820 4.46 18.81 7.74
C ASN A 820 4.24 19.53 9.09
N PRO A 821 5.29 19.80 9.91
CA PRO A 821 5.13 20.28 11.29
C PRO A 821 4.69 21.76 11.41
N LEU A 822 4.12 22.30 10.33
CA LEU A 822 3.56 23.64 10.24
C LEU A 822 2.11 23.53 9.75
N ASP A 823 1.22 23.15 10.66
CA ASP A 823 -0.19 23.45 10.51
C ASP A 823 -0.37 24.98 10.54
N ILE A 824 -0.89 25.52 9.44
CA ILE A 824 -1.05 26.95 9.17
C ILE A 824 -2.54 27.35 9.24
N ARG A 825 -3.48 26.41 9.39
CA ARG A 825 -4.93 26.63 9.26
C ARG A 825 -5.71 26.64 10.57
N VAL A 826 -5.07 26.95 11.71
CA VAL A 826 -5.77 27.34 12.95
C VAL A 826 -6.33 28.77 12.82
N SER A 827 -7.32 28.95 11.94
CA SER A 827 -8.06 30.18 11.69
C SER A 827 -9.29 30.27 12.57
N GLY A 828 -9.08 30.58 13.86
CA GLY A 828 -10.17 30.79 14.82
C GLY A 828 -9.90 30.16 16.18
N GLU A 829 -9.25 30.91 17.06
CA GLU A 829 -9.70 31.18 18.45
C GLU A 829 -8.59 31.83 19.29
N GLY A 830 -8.98 32.80 20.14
CA GLY A 830 -8.08 33.67 20.91
C GLY A 830 -7.50 33.06 22.19
N GLY A 831 -7.33 31.74 22.26
CA GLY A 831 -7.00 31.03 23.50
C GLY A 831 -5.55 31.21 23.98
N LEU A 832 -5.38 31.74 25.21
CA LEU A 832 -4.07 31.84 25.90
C LEU A 832 -3.39 30.46 26.09
N VAL A 833 -4.20 29.39 26.13
CA VAL A 833 -3.81 27.98 26.23
C VAL A 833 -3.20 27.43 24.92
N VAL A 834 -3.44 28.06 23.77
CA VAL A 834 -2.96 27.59 22.46
C VAL A 834 -1.60 28.21 22.10
N TRP A 835 -1.21 29.33 22.73
CA TRP A 835 -0.07 30.15 22.31
C TRP A 835 1.28 29.41 22.29
N TRP A 836 1.49 28.46 23.21
CA TRP A 836 2.74 27.68 23.25
C TRP A 836 2.91 26.68 22.10
N LYS A 837 1.84 26.30 21.40
CA LYS A 837 1.91 25.43 20.21
C LYS A 837 2.40 26.20 18.96
N ARG A 838 2.44 27.53 18.98
CA ARG A 838 2.81 28.33 17.80
C ARG A 838 4.31 28.17 17.49
N PRO A 839 4.72 27.97 16.22
CA PRO A 839 6.14 27.80 15.83
C PRO A 839 7.06 28.95 16.31
N THR A 840 6.51 30.16 16.44
CA THR A 840 7.19 31.35 16.96
C THR A 840 7.68 31.18 18.40
N PHE A 841 6.93 30.47 19.25
CA PHE A 841 7.28 30.25 20.65
C PHE A 841 8.44 29.27 20.81
N ILE A 842 8.42 28.15 20.08
CA ILE A 842 9.51 27.16 20.05
C ILE A 842 10.81 27.82 19.55
N LYS A 843 10.71 28.65 18.51
CA LYS A 843 11.84 29.47 18.02
C LYS A 843 12.34 30.45 19.09
N ALA A 844 11.46 31.10 19.85
CA ALA A 844 11.86 32.00 20.95
C ALA A 844 12.53 31.27 22.13
N ILE A 845 12.07 30.07 22.52
CA ILE A 845 12.72 29.25 23.55
C ILE A 845 14.14 28.88 23.13
N ASN A 846 14.34 28.41 21.90
CA ASN A 846 15.67 28.00 21.45
C ASN A 846 16.61 29.20 21.23
N LEU A 847 16.09 30.34 20.74
CA LEU A 847 16.90 31.54 20.47
C LEU A 847 17.23 32.37 21.72
N VAL A 848 16.34 32.42 22.72
CA VAL A 848 16.45 33.32 23.90
C VAL A 848 16.45 32.54 25.21
N GLY A 849 15.62 31.50 25.34
CA GLY A 849 15.51 30.69 26.56
C GLY A 849 16.80 29.96 26.93
N LEU A 850 17.43 29.26 25.96
CA LEU A 850 18.71 28.58 26.19
C LEU A 850 19.84 29.54 26.65
N PRO A 851 20.10 30.67 25.96
CA PRO A 851 21.02 31.70 26.47
C PRO A 851 20.64 32.26 27.86
N ALA A 852 19.35 32.49 28.13
CA ALA A 852 18.89 32.98 29.43
C ALA A 852 19.19 32.01 30.57
N VAL A 853 19.01 30.69 30.36
CA VAL A 853 19.37 29.66 31.34
C VAL A 853 20.87 29.68 31.65
N VAL A 854 21.74 29.83 30.64
CA VAL A 854 23.19 29.95 30.82
C VAL A 854 23.56 31.22 31.62
N VAL A 855 22.92 32.35 31.32
CA VAL A 855 23.13 33.62 32.05
C VAL A 855 22.67 33.50 33.52
N LEU A 856 21.50 32.92 33.77
CA LEU A 856 20.97 32.69 35.12
C LEU A 856 21.86 31.75 35.94
N PHE A 857 22.36 30.66 35.33
CA PHE A 857 23.32 29.75 35.98
C PHE A 857 24.65 30.44 36.29
N GLY A 858 25.16 31.28 35.37
CA GLY A 858 26.33 32.13 35.60
C GLY A 858 26.15 33.12 36.75
N LEU A 859 24.98 33.77 36.82
CA LEU A 859 24.61 34.68 37.92
C LEU A 859 24.51 33.93 39.26
N TRP A 860 23.90 32.74 39.28
CA TRP A 860 23.83 31.88 40.47
C TRP A 860 25.23 31.46 40.95
N MET A 861 26.11 31.03 40.04
CA MET A 861 27.52 30.73 40.34
C MET A 861 28.27 31.94 40.92
N TYR A 862 28.06 33.14 40.36
CA TYR A 862 28.66 34.39 40.85
C TYR A 862 28.18 34.73 42.27
N LEU A 863 26.85 34.73 42.50
CA LEU A 863 26.26 35.00 43.81
C LEU A 863 26.69 33.96 44.86
N ARG A 864 26.80 32.67 44.49
CA ARG A 864 27.32 31.60 45.36
C ARG A 864 28.78 31.88 45.75
N LYS A 865 29.65 32.24 44.80
CA LYS A 865 31.05 32.64 45.09
C LYS A 865 31.13 33.90 45.96
N ALA A 866 30.25 34.88 45.76
CA ALA A 866 30.21 36.09 46.61
C ALA A 866 29.84 35.75 48.07
N ARG A 867 28.83 34.90 48.30
CA ARG A 867 28.46 34.44 49.67
C ARG A 867 29.57 33.62 50.34
N ILE A 868 30.34 32.84 49.58
CA ILE A 868 31.49 32.10 50.11
C ILE A 868 32.61 33.06 50.50
N LYS A 869 32.98 34.02 49.65
CA LYS A 869 34.00 35.03 49.98
C LYS A 869 33.65 35.85 51.22
N ARG A 870 32.38 36.25 51.41
CA ARG A 870 31.95 36.98 52.61
C ARG A 870 32.14 36.14 53.88
N ARG A 871 31.63 34.91 53.93
CA ARG A 871 31.83 33.99 55.07
C ARG A 871 33.31 33.71 55.38
N VAL A 872 34.16 33.60 54.37
CA VAL A 872 35.61 33.43 54.57
C VAL A 872 36.24 34.70 55.17
N ALA A 873 35.88 35.89 54.69
CA ALA A 873 36.36 37.16 55.26
C ALA A 873 35.86 37.41 56.69
N GLU A 874 34.61 37.05 56.98
CA GLU A 874 34.02 37.05 58.33
C GLU A 874 34.79 36.09 59.25
N HIS A 875 35.15 34.89 58.79
CA HIS A 875 35.92 33.92 59.57
C HIS A 875 37.35 34.39 59.86
N PHE A 876 38.06 34.94 58.86
CA PHE A 876 39.41 35.47 59.07
C PHE A 876 39.44 36.75 59.92
N SER A 877 38.43 37.63 59.83
CA SER A 877 38.33 38.80 60.70
C SER A 877 37.92 38.45 62.13
N ALA A 878 37.11 37.41 62.33
CA ALA A 878 36.85 36.85 63.66
C ALA A 878 38.12 36.22 64.27
N LEU A 879 38.93 35.51 63.49
CA LEU A 879 40.23 34.97 63.93
C LEU A 879 41.24 36.09 64.27
N ALA A 880 41.28 37.18 63.51
CA ALA A 880 42.12 38.34 63.82
C ALA A 880 41.73 39.00 65.16
N ARG A 881 40.42 39.20 65.39
CA ARG A 881 39.86 39.72 66.67
C ARG A 881 40.01 38.77 67.86
N LYS A 882 40.52 37.54 67.66
CA LYS A 882 40.81 36.54 68.70
C LYS A 882 42.32 36.34 68.89
N LYS A 883 43.13 37.24 68.31
CA LYS A 883 44.60 37.22 68.33
C LYS A 883 45.21 38.60 68.67
N GLN A 884 44.40 39.65 68.63
CA GLN A 884 44.50 40.78 69.57
C GLN A 884 43.81 40.41 70.88
#